data_AF-A0AAU3DU73-F1
#
_entry.id   AF-A0AAU3DU73-F1
#
_cell.length_a   1.000
_cell.length_b   1.000
_cell.length_c   1.000
_cell.angle_alpha   90.00
_cell.angle_beta   90.00
_cell.angle_gamma   90.00
#
_symmetry.space_group_name_H-M   'P 1'
#
loop_
_entity.id
_entity.type
_entity.pdbx_description
1 polymer ?
#
loop_
_entity_poly.entity_id
_entity_poly.type
_entity_poly.pdbx_seq_one_letter_code
_entity_poly.pdbx_strand_id
1 'polypeptide(L)'
;MAPSRRRAVLIGVNQGGSDVRLPALRYAERDVQAVRGVLLDEEIGTFDDADIKMYVGAEATWREIKAGLREMALDSGPSDVLLVYFAGHALVPEWSTQLDAYLVTADLNPDALRREPDNGLRMAFLKRDVFETFAGTSFLVLDCCHAGIYLDADLRHAEAMQTYRTRVDRHSALLACRNGAAARENEEYGHGVLTYHLLSALRGGAADDRGRVSFGQMAAFVAEQGLEPPPVQLVHMWGPTTVLVQPPTSRHERRLQSSPANPSTTRPCKSPLEDQSSSIVQLLGRVFRSEAHPMRASQQRGHAERVEIVRHALDASSVAVVEFSGSAIRVADSTARFDKEELRPLLELSSADAIRYRTSMPGHIVSNDAGMRLLCVPLSYEDDRILTLTVVDPAVALLDMGEPLAVMLRALWDSNLLGDPLQAEMQVVTALRTAFGRLPLNLYEYAFSLYQKLVDSMIMVFQPVVELDLRPAGVSIHSFEALARRSDKELRAPLAALQMAYVWGDRFIIERDSLLLAKSIHSYATADADAPWHGTKPLSVNVAVRSLLSDSYLNQVSRALAEAAMHPRTLTLEISEQDAIQPGPGERWPQEPLLYFHRRLTELARELRISFAVDDFGVGYASLARMAELPLTQIKVDRAVLHHPMALEELALVARVSRHASDLGQAPTPRAVIVEGFDDAAPVTLKQIYDLGIHHVQGFFSGAVASTSLQPLDQAARERIAGLVRGEE
;
A
#
# COMPACT_ATOMS: atom_id res chain seq x y z
N MET A 1 -25.84 -17.44 3.23
CA MET A 1 -25.24 -16.09 3.06
C MET A 1 -26.35 -15.10 2.81
N ALA A 2 -26.20 -13.86 3.31
CA ALA A 2 -27.16 -12.78 3.16
C ALA A 2 -27.28 -12.31 1.68
N PRO A 3 -28.42 -11.74 1.26
CA PRO A 3 -28.63 -11.20 -0.10
C PRO A 3 -27.63 -10.07 -0.43
N SER A 4 -27.31 -9.87 -1.71
CA SER A 4 -26.48 -8.74 -2.19
C SER A 4 -27.13 -7.42 -1.85
N ARG A 5 -26.41 -6.54 -1.14
CA ARG A 5 -26.94 -5.26 -0.68
C ARG A 5 -26.54 -4.15 -1.64
N ARG A 6 -27.53 -3.35 -2.05
CA ARG A 6 -27.31 -2.15 -2.87
C ARG A 6 -27.39 -0.96 -1.93
N ARG A 7 -26.23 -0.44 -1.56
CA ARG A 7 -26.08 0.62 -0.56
C ARG A 7 -25.80 1.96 -1.21
N ALA A 8 -26.35 3.02 -0.64
CA ALA A 8 -26.03 4.37 -1.06
C ALA A 8 -25.70 5.26 0.14
N VAL A 9 -24.71 6.13 -0.02
CA VAL A 9 -24.41 7.22 0.90
C VAL A 9 -24.59 8.53 0.16
N LEU A 10 -25.61 9.29 0.55
CA LEU A 10 -25.99 10.54 -0.10
C LEU A 10 -25.71 11.71 0.84
N ILE A 11 -24.84 12.62 0.44
CA ILE A 11 -24.33 13.71 1.27
C ILE A 11 -24.65 15.05 0.59
N GLY A 12 -25.36 15.94 1.28
CA GLY A 12 -25.83 17.20 0.71
C GLY A 12 -25.64 18.35 1.70
N VAL A 13 -24.81 19.33 1.34
CA VAL A 13 -24.45 20.43 2.24
C VAL A 13 -24.61 21.77 1.53
N ASN A 14 -25.64 22.53 1.92
CA ASN A 14 -25.84 23.88 1.39
C ASN A 14 -24.87 24.90 2.01
N GLN A 15 -24.56 24.74 3.30
CA GLN A 15 -23.70 25.64 4.06
C GLN A 15 -22.71 24.82 4.90
N GLY A 16 -21.42 25.16 4.77
CA GLY A 16 -20.35 24.56 5.58
C GLY A 16 -20.28 25.14 7.00
N GLY A 17 -19.27 24.70 7.75
CA GLY A 17 -18.99 25.26 9.09
C GLY A 17 -18.84 26.78 9.08
N SER A 18 -19.13 27.41 10.23
CA SER A 18 -19.18 28.88 10.38
C SER A 18 -17.90 29.62 9.94
N ASP A 19 -16.76 28.92 9.94
CA ASP A 19 -15.45 29.47 9.61
C ASP A 19 -15.08 29.30 8.11
N VAL A 20 -15.93 28.61 7.34
CA VAL A 20 -15.74 28.40 5.90
C VAL A 20 -16.29 29.60 5.12
N ARG A 21 -15.41 30.40 4.52
CA ARG A 21 -15.78 31.58 3.71
C ARG A 21 -16.21 31.21 2.29
N LEU A 22 -17.31 30.47 2.16
CA LEU A 22 -17.91 30.09 0.86
C LEU A 22 -19.38 30.52 0.79
N PRO A 23 -19.90 30.85 -0.41
CA PRO A 23 -21.31 31.22 -0.56
C PRO A 23 -22.23 30.04 -0.28
N ALA A 24 -23.37 30.30 0.35
CA ALA A 24 -24.40 29.29 0.55
C ALA A 24 -24.96 28.80 -0.79
N LEU A 25 -25.07 27.48 -0.94
CA LEU A 25 -25.76 26.82 -2.04
C LEU A 25 -27.26 26.72 -1.74
N ARG A 26 -28.08 26.51 -2.77
CA ARG A 26 -29.54 26.46 -2.65
C ARG A 26 -30.12 25.06 -2.81
N TYR A 27 -29.44 24.18 -3.53
CA TYR A 27 -30.01 22.93 -4.02
C TYR A 27 -29.26 21.66 -3.60
N ALA A 28 -28.06 21.73 -3.03
CA ALA A 28 -27.28 20.54 -2.65
C ALA A 28 -28.05 19.56 -1.74
N GLU A 29 -28.83 20.07 -0.78
CA GLU A 29 -29.68 19.23 0.08
C GLU A 29 -30.88 18.64 -0.69
N ARG A 30 -31.45 19.40 -1.64
CA ARG A 30 -32.58 18.97 -2.48
C ARG A 30 -32.14 17.94 -3.53
N ASP A 31 -30.93 18.08 -4.05
CA ASP A 31 -30.30 17.21 -5.02
C ASP A 31 -30.18 15.79 -4.47
N VAL A 32 -29.68 15.65 -3.24
CA VAL A 32 -29.64 14.38 -2.51
C VAL A 32 -31.02 13.74 -2.35
N GLN A 33 -32.05 14.54 -2.03
CA GLN A 33 -33.43 14.02 -1.91
C GLN A 33 -33.96 13.51 -3.25
N ALA A 34 -33.66 14.21 -4.34
CA ALA A 34 -34.07 13.80 -5.68
C ALA A 34 -33.36 12.52 -6.14
N VAL A 35 -32.07 12.37 -5.84
CA VAL A 35 -31.32 11.13 -6.11
C VAL A 35 -31.93 9.96 -5.33
N ARG A 36 -32.20 10.12 -4.02
CA ARG A 36 -32.88 9.07 -3.24
C ARG A 36 -34.21 8.67 -3.86
N GLY A 37 -35.01 9.64 -4.31
CA GLY A 37 -36.30 9.38 -4.94
C GLY A 37 -36.22 8.46 -6.16
N VAL A 38 -35.19 8.62 -7.00
CA VAL A 38 -34.98 7.76 -8.18
C VAL A 38 -34.46 6.37 -7.80
N LEU A 39 -33.60 6.27 -6.79
CA LEU A 39 -33.05 4.98 -6.34
C LEU A 39 -34.12 4.07 -5.73
N LEU A 40 -35.15 4.66 -5.11
CA LEU A 40 -36.28 3.98 -4.45
C LEU A 40 -37.57 3.93 -5.30
N ASP A 41 -37.52 4.40 -6.54
CA ASP A 41 -38.69 4.46 -7.42
C ASP A 41 -39.28 3.06 -7.66
N GLU A 42 -40.61 2.90 -7.59
CA GLU A 42 -41.26 1.58 -7.70
C GLU A 42 -41.17 0.97 -9.11
N GLU A 43 -41.02 1.79 -10.14
CA GLU A 43 -40.98 1.35 -11.54
C GLU A 43 -39.55 1.11 -12.03
N ILE A 44 -38.56 1.85 -11.52
CA ILE A 44 -37.17 1.79 -12.02
C ILE A 44 -36.11 1.57 -10.92
N GLY A 45 -36.44 1.80 -9.66
CA GLY A 45 -35.52 1.74 -8.53
C GLY A 45 -35.00 0.32 -8.26
N THR A 46 -33.79 0.25 -7.73
CA THR A 46 -33.14 -1.05 -7.40
C THR A 46 -32.55 -1.10 -6.00
N PHE A 47 -32.66 0.00 -5.23
CA PHE A 47 -32.11 0.10 -3.88
C PHE A 47 -33.25 -0.07 -2.86
N ASP A 48 -32.91 -0.62 -1.70
CA ASP A 48 -33.83 -0.69 -0.57
C ASP A 48 -33.57 0.50 0.37
N ASP A 49 -34.64 1.06 0.95
CA ASP A 49 -34.52 2.25 1.81
C ASP A 49 -33.61 2.02 3.04
N ALA A 50 -33.60 0.80 3.58
CA ALA A 50 -32.75 0.42 4.70
C ALA A 50 -31.24 0.43 4.38
N ASP A 51 -30.88 0.40 3.10
CA ASP A 51 -29.49 0.40 2.63
C ASP A 51 -29.03 1.81 2.16
N ILE A 52 -29.87 2.83 2.26
CA ILE A 52 -29.53 4.22 1.94
C ILE A 52 -29.27 5.02 3.24
N LYS A 53 -28.05 5.51 3.42
CA LYS A 53 -27.71 6.49 4.46
C LYS A 53 -27.66 7.90 3.86
N MET A 54 -28.30 8.84 4.54
CA MET A 54 -28.35 10.24 4.15
C MET A 54 -27.69 11.12 5.21
N TYR A 55 -26.89 12.08 4.76
CA TYR A 55 -26.26 13.10 5.59
C TYR A 55 -26.56 14.47 4.97
N VAL A 56 -27.48 15.24 5.57
CA VAL A 56 -28.03 16.45 4.95
C VAL A 56 -27.93 17.64 5.92
N GLY A 57 -27.49 18.79 5.40
CA GLY A 57 -27.42 20.03 6.18
C GLY A 57 -26.57 19.88 7.44
N ALA A 58 -27.09 20.33 8.59
CA ALA A 58 -26.37 20.32 9.87
C ALA A 58 -25.96 18.93 10.38
N GLU A 59 -26.62 17.86 9.93
CA GLU A 59 -26.31 16.47 10.32
C GLU A 59 -25.14 15.89 9.51
N ALA A 60 -24.73 16.56 8.43
CA ALA A 60 -23.64 16.15 7.56
C ALA A 60 -22.26 16.51 8.14
N THR A 61 -21.96 15.95 9.32
CA THR A 61 -20.66 16.11 9.98
C THR A 61 -19.62 15.14 9.42
N TRP A 62 -18.36 15.55 9.36
CA TRP A 62 -17.32 14.69 8.77
C TRP A 62 -17.12 13.39 9.56
N ARG A 63 -17.32 13.39 10.88
CA ARG A 63 -17.15 12.20 11.74
C ARG A 63 -18.19 11.13 11.43
N GLU A 64 -19.45 11.51 11.38
CA GLU A 64 -20.56 10.59 11.11
C GLU A 64 -20.47 10.04 9.68
N ILE A 65 -20.16 10.91 8.71
CA ILE A 65 -19.97 10.48 7.32
C ILE A 65 -18.83 9.46 7.21
N LYS A 66 -17.66 9.74 7.82
CA LYS A 66 -16.52 8.80 7.80
C LYS A 66 -16.87 7.48 8.48
N ALA A 67 -17.55 7.52 9.63
CA ALA A 67 -17.94 6.32 10.36
C ALA A 67 -18.90 5.46 9.52
N GLY A 68 -19.94 6.07 8.94
CA GLY A 68 -20.91 5.35 8.12
C GLY A 68 -20.31 4.75 6.85
N LEU A 69 -19.43 5.49 6.16
CA LEU A 69 -18.72 4.98 4.98
C LEU A 69 -17.77 3.83 5.32
N ARG A 70 -17.01 3.93 6.41
CA ARG A 70 -16.12 2.84 6.86
C ARG A 70 -16.89 1.60 7.27
N GLU A 71 -17.99 1.76 8.01
CA GLU A 71 -18.87 0.65 8.38
C GLU A 71 -19.37 -0.07 7.13
N MET A 72 -19.86 0.68 6.14
CA MET A 72 -20.34 0.09 4.89
C MET A 72 -19.23 -0.57 4.08
N ALA A 73 -18.03 0.00 4.04
CA ALA A 73 -16.87 -0.58 3.37
C ALA A 73 -16.41 -1.88 4.03
N LEU A 74 -16.36 -1.93 5.36
CA LEU A 74 -15.91 -3.10 6.10
C LEU A 74 -16.94 -4.24 6.15
N ASP A 75 -18.24 -3.91 6.17
CA ASP A 75 -19.35 -4.87 6.12
C ASP A 75 -19.75 -5.26 4.68
N SER A 76 -18.96 -4.86 3.68
CA SER A 76 -19.29 -5.11 2.27
C SER A 76 -18.94 -6.52 1.81
N GLY A 77 -19.82 -7.11 1.01
CA GLY A 77 -19.58 -8.33 0.25
C GLY A 77 -19.14 -8.05 -1.19
N PRO A 78 -18.52 -9.03 -1.89
CA PRO A 78 -18.06 -8.86 -3.29
C PRO A 78 -19.16 -8.61 -4.33
N SER A 79 -20.43 -8.84 -3.96
CA SER A 79 -21.60 -8.58 -4.82
C SER A 79 -22.40 -7.35 -4.40
N ASP A 80 -21.91 -6.62 -3.39
CA ASP A 80 -22.56 -5.40 -2.94
C ASP A 80 -22.24 -4.26 -3.92
N VAL A 81 -23.16 -3.32 -4.02
CA VAL A 81 -22.97 -2.09 -4.78
C VAL A 81 -22.96 -0.93 -3.79
N LEU A 82 -21.99 -0.04 -3.91
CA LEU A 82 -21.94 1.21 -3.16
C LEU A 82 -22.03 2.41 -4.10
N LEU A 83 -23.03 3.25 -3.93
CA LEU A 83 -23.10 4.56 -4.56
C LEU A 83 -22.82 5.64 -3.51
N VAL A 84 -21.72 6.37 -3.66
CA VAL A 84 -21.44 7.58 -2.88
C VAL A 84 -21.75 8.78 -3.75
N TYR A 85 -22.70 9.60 -3.32
CA TYR A 85 -23.08 10.83 -3.99
C TYR A 85 -22.87 12.01 -3.04
N PHE A 86 -22.14 13.03 -3.49
CA PHE A 86 -21.91 14.27 -2.75
C PHE A 86 -22.33 15.47 -3.59
N ALA A 87 -23.14 16.35 -2.99
CA ALA A 87 -23.45 17.68 -3.51
C ALA A 87 -23.06 18.74 -2.47
N GLY A 88 -22.29 19.75 -2.90
CA GLY A 88 -21.82 20.79 -1.99
C GLY A 88 -20.58 21.53 -2.48
N HIS A 89 -19.81 22.07 -1.54
CA HIS A 89 -18.51 22.68 -1.84
C HIS A 89 -17.34 21.73 -1.60
N ALA A 90 -16.22 22.00 -2.26
CA ALA A 90 -14.92 21.47 -1.86
C ALA A 90 -13.95 22.61 -1.56
N LEU A 91 -13.06 22.39 -0.59
CA LEU A 91 -12.05 23.33 -0.14
C LEU A 91 -10.65 22.76 -0.38
N VAL A 92 -9.76 23.58 -0.91
CA VAL A 92 -8.34 23.27 -1.09
C VAL A 92 -7.54 24.25 -0.24
N PRO A 93 -6.86 23.80 0.83
CA PRO A 93 -6.12 24.72 1.68
C PRO A 93 -4.92 25.33 0.94
N GLU A 94 -4.81 26.67 0.93
CA GLU A 94 -3.74 27.39 0.22
C GLU A 94 -2.32 27.05 0.70
N TRP A 95 -2.18 26.62 1.96
CA TRP A 95 -0.90 26.22 2.55
C TRP A 95 -0.45 24.81 2.15
N SER A 96 -1.32 24.02 1.51
CA SER A 96 -1.01 22.64 1.17
C SER A 96 -0.18 22.55 -0.11
N THR A 97 1.06 22.08 -0.01
CA THR A 97 1.92 21.78 -1.17
C THR A 97 1.50 20.50 -1.90
N GLN A 98 0.76 19.63 -1.22
CA GLN A 98 0.04 18.48 -1.78
C GLN A 98 -1.38 18.93 -2.15
N LEU A 99 -1.80 18.79 -3.41
CA LEU A 99 -3.17 19.19 -3.83
C LEU A 99 -4.16 18.12 -3.34
N ASP A 100 -4.49 18.08 -2.05
CA ASP A 100 -5.61 17.27 -1.54
C ASP A 100 -6.78 18.21 -1.18
N ALA A 101 -7.99 17.77 -1.49
CA ALA A 101 -9.20 18.57 -1.34
C ALA A 101 -10.13 17.97 -0.27
N TYR A 102 -10.85 18.85 0.40
CA TYR A 102 -11.81 18.50 1.44
C TYR A 102 -13.21 18.74 0.93
N LEU A 103 -14.07 17.74 1.00
CA LEU A 103 -15.50 17.93 0.86
C LEU A 103 -16.00 18.72 2.08
N VAL A 104 -16.64 19.85 1.81
CA VAL A 104 -17.11 20.76 2.86
C VAL A 104 -18.30 20.12 3.55
N THR A 105 -18.11 19.81 4.83
CA THR A 105 -19.10 19.25 5.76
C THR A 105 -19.61 20.36 6.68
N ALA A 106 -20.73 20.11 7.36
CA ALA A 106 -21.38 21.11 8.21
C ALA A 106 -20.48 21.60 9.37
N ASP A 107 -19.51 20.80 9.78
CA ASP A 107 -18.59 21.07 10.89
C ASP A 107 -17.13 21.23 10.44
N LEU A 108 -16.85 21.39 9.14
CA LEU A 108 -15.50 21.63 8.65
C LEU A 108 -14.93 22.94 9.23
N ASN A 109 -13.77 22.85 9.88
CA ASN A 109 -13.01 24.01 10.34
C ASN A 109 -11.69 24.14 9.55
N PRO A 110 -11.59 25.10 8.59
CA PRO A 110 -10.39 25.31 7.78
C PRO A 110 -9.13 25.64 8.58
N ASP A 111 -9.27 26.39 9.68
CA ASP A 111 -8.13 26.84 10.50
C ASP A 111 -7.50 25.67 11.26
N ALA A 112 -8.31 24.68 11.64
CA ALA A 112 -7.85 23.48 12.31
C ALA A 112 -7.06 22.54 11.38
N LEU A 113 -7.34 22.56 10.06
CA LEU A 113 -6.74 21.61 9.09
C LEU A 113 -5.21 21.66 9.04
N ARG A 114 -4.59 22.78 9.41
CA ARG A 114 -3.11 22.91 9.45
C ARG A 114 -2.47 22.08 10.57
N ARG A 115 -3.18 21.91 11.69
CA ARG A 115 -2.70 21.18 12.88
C ARG A 115 -3.30 19.78 12.96
N GLU A 116 -4.54 19.64 12.52
CA GLU A 116 -5.33 18.41 12.55
C GLU A 116 -5.86 18.15 11.15
N PRO A 117 -5.02 17.57 10.28
CA PRO A 117 -5.36 17.49 8.87
C PRO A 117 -6.60 16.59 8.65
N ASP A 118 -6.85 15.59 9.51
CA ASP A 118 -8.01 14.69 9.41
C ASP A 118 -9.35 15.27 9.92
N ASN A 119 -9.37 16.52 10.41
CA ASN A 119 -10.54 17.25 10.88
C ASN A 119 -11.43 17.74 9.72
N GLY A 120 -11.80 16.82 8.83
CA GLY A 120 -12.60 17.09 7.64
C GLY A 120 -12.72 15.85 6.75
N LEU A 121 -13.65 15.89 5.79
CA LEU A 121 -13.86 14.81 4.84
C LEU A 121 -12.92 14.95 3.64
N ARG A 122 -11.73 14.39 3.76
CA ARG A 122 -10.71 14.38 2.70
C ARG A 122 -11.12 13.50 1.53
N MET A 123 -10.80 13.93 0.32
CA MET A 123 -10.95 13.09 -0.87
C MET A 123 -10.04 11.86 -0.83
N ALA A 124 -8.82 11.98 -0.29
CA ALA A 124 -7.92 10.83 -0.09
C ALA A 124 -8.51 9.74 0.82
N PHE A 125 -9.34 10.11 1.81
CA PHE A 125 -10.04 9.15 2.67
C PHE A 125 -11.08 8.35 1.87
N LEU A 126 -11.87 9.00 1.01
CA LEU A 126 -12.84 8.29 0.16
C LEU A 126 -12.14 7.25 -0.71
N LYS A 127 -10.99 7.61 -1.28
CA LYS A 127 -10.19 6.69 -2.08
C LYS A 127 -9.63 5.53 -1.25
N ARG A 128 -8.81 5.84 -0.23
CA ARG A 128 -8.01 4.85 0.51
C ARG A 128 -8.82 4.00 1.49
N ASP A 129 -9.73 4.63 2.22
CA ASP A 129 -10.44 3.98 3.33
C ASP A 129 -11.81 3.45 2.92
N VAL A 130 -12.40 3.98 1.85
CA VAL A 130 -13.73 3.56 1.39
C VAL A 130 -13.60 2.71 0.14
N PHE A 131 -13.16 3.28 -0.98
CA PHE A 131 -13.19 2.58 -2.26
C PHE A 131 -12.15 1.46 -2.39
N GLU A 132 -10.93 1.65 -1.87
CA GLU A 132 -9.92 0.57 -1.82
C GLU A 132 -10.29 -0.54 -0.81
N THR A 133 -11.16 -0.25 0.16
CA THR A 133 -11.58 -1.21 1.19
C THR A 133 -12.88 -1.93 0.81
N PHE A 134 -13.77 -1.30 0.04
CA PHE A 134 -15.05 -1.86 -0.38
C PHE A 134 -14.85 -3.09 -1.29
N ALA A 135 -15.45 -4.23 -0.92
CA ALA A 135 -15.21 -5.50 -1.60
C ALA A 135 -15.96 -5.64 -2.94
N GLY A 136 -17.07 -4.92 -3.11
CA GLY A 136 -17.94 -4.97 -4.29
C GLY A 136 -17.68 -3.86 -5.31
N THR A 137 -18.69 -3.48 -6.08
CA THR A 137 -18.59 -2.40 -7.07
C THR A 137 -18.95 -1.05 -6.44
N SER A 138 -18.09 -0.04 -6.61
CA SER A 138 -18.33 1.28 -6.05
C SER A 138 -18.37 2.39 -7.10
N PHE A 139 -19.26 3.35 -6.85
CA PHE A 139 -19.52 4.50 -7.71
C PHE A 139 -19.41 5.77 -6.89
N LEU A 140 -18.69 6.76 -7.42
CA LEU A 140 -18.59 8.09 -6.84
C LEU A 140 -19.21 9.11 -7.78
N VAL A 141 -20.06 9.98 -7.25
CA VAL A 141 -20.56 11.16 -7.97
C VAL A 141 -20.28 12.38 -7.11
N LEU A 142 -19.50 13.32 -7.65
CA LEU A 142 -19.16 14.58 -6.99
C LEU A 142 -19.76 15.77 -7.77
N ASP A 143 -20.84 16.35 -7.23
CA ASP A 143 -21.42 17.61 -7.68
C ASP A 143 -20.91 18.77 -6.82
N CYS A 144 -19.63 19.12 -7.00
CA CYS A 144 -18.97 20.19 -6.27
C CYS A 144 -17.87 20.88 -7.09
N CYS A 145 -17.54 22.13 -6.73
CA CYS A 145 -16.38 22.84 -7.27
C CYS A 145 -15.08 22.07 -6.96
N HIS A 146 -14.04 22.22 -7.78
CA HIS A 146 -12.74 21.57 -7.59
C HIS A 146 -12.75 20.03 -7.56
N ALA A 147 -13.83 19.37 -8.01
CA ALA A 147 -13.94 17.92 -8.06
C ALA A 147 -12.78 17.25 -8.83
N GLY A 148 -12.21 17.91 -9.84
CA GLY A 148 -11.05 17.44 -10.59
C GLY A 148 -9.75 17.25 -9.79
N ILE A 149 -9.64 17.78 -8.56
CA ILE A 149 -8.48 17.52 -7.69
C ILE A 149 -8.45 16.07 -7.22
N TYR A 150 -9.61 15.41 -7.13
CA TYR A 150 -9.69 13.96 -6.93
C TYR A 150 -8.84 13.22 -7.96
N LEU A 151 -8.89 13.64 -9.24
CA LEU A 151 -8.13 13.04 -10.34
C LEU A 151 -6.62 13.38 -10.26
N ASP A 152 -6.26 14.60 -9.90
CA ASP A 152 -4.83 14.97 -9.74
C ASP A 152 -4.19 14.27 -8.54
N ALA A 153 -4.95 14.04 -7.47
CA ALA A 153 -4.56 13.19 -6.35
C ALA A 153 -4.49 11.72 -6.77
N ASP A 154 -5.41 11.26 -7.62
CA ASP A 154 -5.41 9.91 -8.18
C ASP A 154 -4.18 9.64 -9.06
N LEU A 155 -3.89 10.55 -9.99
CA LEU A 155 -2.72 10.50 -10.88
C LEU A 155 -1.40 10.62 -10.12
N ARG A 156 -1.29 11.52 -9.13
CA ARG A 156 -0.07 11.63 -8.31
C ARG A 156 0.10 10.49 -7.33
N HIS A 157 -0.98 9.92 -6.81
CA HIS A 157 -0.91 8.69 -6.03
C HIS A 157 -0.47 7.53 -6.93
N ALA A 158 -0.94 7.47 -8.19
CA ALA A 158 -0.45 6.52 -9.18
C ALA A 158 1.02 6.78 -9.58
N GLU A 159 1.46 8.04 -9.65
CA GLU A 159 2.86 8.43 -9.94
C GLU A 159 3.80 8.21 -8.76
N ALA A 160 3.41 8.55 -7.54
CA ALA A 160 4.16 8.25 -6.31
C ALA A 160 4.25 6.73 -6.07
N MET A 161 3.27 5.98 -6.59
CA MET A 161 3.26 4.52 -6.63
C MET A 161 3.86 3.95 -7.93
N GLN A 162 4.73 4.68 -8.65
CA GLN A 162 5.38 4.26 -9.91
C GLN A 162 6.15 2.93 -9.83
N THR A 163 6.32 2.33 -8.65
CA THR A 163 6.84 0.97 -8.48
C THR A 163 5.76 -0.13 -8.61
N TYR A 164 4.47 0.21 -8.69
CA TYR A 164 3.34 -0.74 -8.66
C TYR A 164 2.20 -0.35 -9.62
N ARG A 165 2.39 -0.53 -10.93
CA ARG A 165 1.33 -0.32 -11.96
C ARG A 165 0.36 -1.51 -12.12
N THR A 166 -0.29 -1.96 -11.05
CA THR A 166 -1.44 -2.90 -11.15
C THR A 166 -2.49 -2.69 -10.06
N ARG A 167 -2.88 -1.46 -9.76
CA ARG A 167 -4.18 -1.22 -9.11
C ARG A 167 -5.23 -1.09 -10.21
N VAL A 168 -6.04 -2.13 -10.39
CA VAL A 168 -7.24 -2.05 -11.22
C VAL A 168 -8.27 -1.30 -10.40
N ASP A 169 -8.46 -0.01 -10.69
CA ASP A 169 -9.47 0.80 -10.02
C ASP A 169 -10.87 0.22 -10.29
N ARG A 170 -11.45 -0.45 -9.28
CA ARG A 170 -12.84 -0.95 -9.28
C ARG A 170 -13.86 0.10 -8.86
N HIS A 171 -13.45 1.37 -8.89
CA HIS A 171 -14.29 2.50 -8.57
C HIS A 171 -14.45 3.35 -9.83
N SER A 172 -15.70 3.68 -10.17
CA SER A 172 -15.98 4.64 -11.25
C SER A 172 -16.45 5.95 -10.65
N ALA A 173 -15.92 7.07 -11.16
CA ALA A 173 -16.24 8.40 -10.68
C ALA A 173 -16.81 9.30 -11.79
N LEU A 174 -17.83 10.07 -11.46
CA LEU A 174 -18.38 11.15 -12.29
C LEU A 174 -18.26 12.46 -11.52
N LEU A 175 -17.53 13.42 -12.09
CA LEU A 175 -17.16 14.67 -11.43
C LEU A 175 -17.73 15.85 -12.22
N ALA A 176 -18.32 16.84 -11.53
CA ALA A 176 -18.97 17.98 -12.18
C ALA A 176 -18.03 18.85 -13.03
N CYS A 177 -16.75 18.97 -12.65
CA CYS A 177 -15.82 19.86 -13.33
C CYS A 177 -14.34 19.46 -13.19
N ARG A 178 -13.50 19.93 -14.12
CA ARG A 178 -12.03 19.83 -14.06
C ARG A 178 -11.45 20.71 -12.94
N ASN A 179 -10.18 20.46 -12.58
CA ASN A 179 -9.46 21.32 -11.63
C ASN A 179 -9.43 22.78 -12.14
N GLY A 180 -9.72 23.73 -11.26
CA GLY A 180 -9.80 25.17 -11.57
C GLY A 180 -11.14 25.68 -12.11
N ALA A 181 -12.15 24.81 -12.30
CA ALA A 181 -13.49 25.20 -12.70
C ALA A 181 -14.51 25.02 -11.55
N ALA A 182 -15.63 25.76 -11.61
CA ALA A 182 -16.67 25.76 -10.59
C ALA A 182 -17.90 24.96 -11.06
N ALA A 183 -18.46 24.13 -10.18
CA ALA A 183 -19.79 23.55 -10.36
C ALA A 183 -20.86 24.64 -10.23
N ARG A 184 -21.96 24.52 -10.98
CA ARG A 184 -23.01 25.54 -11.08
C ARG A 184 -24.37 24.98 -10.68
N GLU A 185 -25.13 25.79 -9.95
CA GLU A 185 -26.56 25.60 -9.70
C GLU A 185 -27.36 26.35 -10.77
N ASN A 186 -28.50 25.78 -11.19
CA ASN A 186 -29.41 26.45 -12.12
C ASN A 186 -30.82 26.55 -11.49
N GLU A 187 -31.33 27.79 -11.38
CA GLU A 187 -32.64 28.08 -10.79
C GLU A 187 -33.80 27.57 -11.65
N GLU A 188 -33.65 27.51 -12.98
CA GLU A 188 -34.65 26.96 -13.90
C GLU A 188 -34.77 25.44 -13.75
N TYR A 189 -33.65 24.75 -13.49
CA TYR A 189 -33.63 23.31 -13.24
C TYR A 189 -34.00 22.96 -11.79
N GLY A 190 -33.81 23.90 -10.86
CA GLY A 190 -34.02 23.69 -9.43
C GLY A 190 -33.06 22.69 -8.78
N HIS A 191 -31.91 22.48 -9.42
CA HIS A 191 -30.89 21.47 -9.11
C HIS A 191 -29.48 21.97 -9.48
N GLY A 192 -28.43 21.32 -8.95
CA GLY A 192 -27.10 21.35 -9.57
C GLY A 192 -27.16 20.90 -11.03
N VAL A 193 -26.37 21.53 -11.90
CA VAL A 193 -26.42 21.25 -13.35
C VAL A 193 -26.05 19.78 -13.63
N LEU A 194 -25.02 19.23 -12.97
CA LEU A 194 -24.67 17.81 -13.08
C LEU A 194 -25.84 16.93 -12.61
N THR A 195 -26.41 17.26 -11.44
CA THR A 195 -27.51 16.49 -10.84
C THR A 195 -28.75 16.44 -11.72
N TYR A 196 -29.13 17.55 -12.36
CA TYR A 196 -30.29 17.58 -13.26
C TYR A 196 -30.16 16.56 -14.41
N HIS A 197 -29.00 16.51 -15.07
CA HIS A 197 -28.76 15.57 -16.16
C HIS A 197 -28.57 14.14 -15.67
N LEU A 198 -28.00 13.94 -14.48
CA LEU A 198 -27.92 12.63 -13.84
C LEU A 198 -29.31 12.05 -13.55
N LEU A 199 -30.22 12.85 -13.00
CA LEU A 199 -31.61 12.43 -12.77
C LEU A 199 -32.33 12.10 -14.08
N SER A 200 -32.09 12.89 -15.13
CA SER A 200 -32.65 12.65 -16.47
C SER A 200 -32.15 11.34 -17.08
N ALA A 201 -30.86 11.04 -16.91
CA ALA A 201 -30.25 9.80 -17.37
C ALA A 201 -30.85 8.57 -16.65
N LEU A 202 -30.95 8.62 -15.31
CA LEU A 202 -31.50 7.53 -14.51
C LEU A 202 -32.99 7.31 -14.76
N ARG A 203 -33.77 8.35 -15.08
CA ARG A 203 -35.20 8.22 -15.44
C ARG A 203 -35.44 7.65 -16.85
N GLY A 204 -34.41 7.13 -17.50
CA GLY A 204 -34.52 6.42 -18.77
C GLY A 204 -33.91 7.17 -19.96
N GLY A 205 -33.39 8.39 -19.78
CA GLY A 205 -32.68 9.10 -20.85
C GLY A 205 -31.44 8.35 -21.36
N ALA A 206 -30.85 7.50 -20.51
CA ALA A 206 -29.68 6.67 -20.82
C ALA A 206 -30.01 5.16 -20.88
N ALA A 207 -31.28 4.79 -21.03
CA ALA A 207 -31.71 3.39 -20.99
C ALA A 207 -31.28 2.60 -22.24
N ASP A 208 -30.98 1.30 -22.04
CA ASP A 208 -30.85 0.34 -23.15
C ASP A 208 -32.23 -0.07 -23.71
N ASP A 209 -32.24 -0.91 -24.75
CA ASP A 209 -33.46 -1.45 -25.36
C ASP A 209 -34.37 -2.22 -24.37
N ARG A 210 -33.87 -2.53 -23.17
CA ARG A 210 -34.61 -3.21 -22.09
C ARG A 210 -34.98 -2.25 -20.95
N GLY A 211 -34.81 -0.95 -21.13
CA GLY A 211 -35.09 0.07 -20.13
C GLY A 211 -34.06 0.21 -19.01
N ARG A 212 -32.92 -0.52 -19.08
CA ARG A 212 -31.93 -0.56 -17.99
C ARG A 212 -30.92 0.57 -18.16
N VAL A 213 -30.57 1.22 -17.06
CA VAL A 213 -29.52 2.25 -17.01
C VAL A 213 -28.40 1.81 -16.09
N SER A 214 -27.19 1.78 -16.64
CA SER A 214 -25.95 1.52 -15.90
C SER A 214 -25.18 2.80 -15.61
N PHE A 215 -24.20 2.72 -14.71
CA PHE A 215 -23.33 3.87 -14.41
C PHE A 215 -22.60 4.38 -15.66
N GLY A 216 -22.09 3.47 -16.51
CA GLY A 216 -21.41 3.85 -17.75
C GLY A 216 -22.32 4.57 -18.75
N GLN A 217 -23.56 4.09 -18.91
CA GLN A 217 -24.56 4.74 -19.78
C GLN A 217 -24.97 6.10 -19.22
N MET A 218 -25.21 6.18 -17.91
CA MET A 218 -25.53 7.43 -17.23
C MET A 218 -24.41 8.47 -17.42
N ALA A 219 -23.16 8.08 -17.20
CA ALA A 219 -22.01 8.96 -17.41
C ALA A 219 -21.93 9.43 -18.88
N ALA A 220 -21.98 8.52 -19.85
CA ALA A 220 -21.93 8.86 -21.27
C ALA A 220 -23.02 9.88 -21.65
N PHE A 221 -24.27 9.62 -21.25
CA PHE A 221 -25.39 10.53 -21.50
C PHE A 221 -25.15 11.93 -20.94
N VAL A 222 -24.63 12.02 -19.71
CA VAL A 222 -24.35 13.31 -19.04
C VAL A 222 -23.25 14.10 -19.77
N ALA A 223 -22.23 13.42 -20.31
CA ALA A 223 -21.20 14.09 -21.12
C ALA A 223 -21.74 14.66 -22.44
N GLU A 224 -22.72 13.99 -23.05
CA GLU A 224 -23.32 14.40 -24.33
C GLU A 224 -24.21 15.65 -24.20
N GLN A 225 -24.54 16.09 -22.98
CA GLN A 225 -25.43 17.24 -22.75
C GLN A 225 -24.78 18.61 -22.99
N GLY A 226 -23.50 18.67 -23.35
CA GLY A 226 -22.82 19.93 -23.68
C GLY A 226 -22.62 20.85 -22.47
N LEU A 227 -22.36 20.28 -21.29
CA LEU A 227 -22.15 21.01 -20.04
C LEU A 227 -20.92 21.93 -20.10
N GLU A 228 -21.05 23.14 -19.53
CA GLU A 228 -19.94 24.09 -19.36
C GLU A 228 -19.74 24.45 -17.88
N PRO A 229 -18.62 24.04 -17.25
CA PRO A 229 -17.54 23.20 -17.80
C PRO A 229 -17.97 21.75 -18.04
N PRO A 230 -17.30 21.01 -18.96
CA PRO A 230 -17.63 19.61 -19.21
C PRO A 230 -17.30 18.73 -17.99
N PRO A 231 -18.14 17.73 -17.67
CA PRO A 231 -17.88 16.81 -16.57
C PRO A 231 -16.63 15.97 -16.85
N VAL A 232 -15.96 15.57 -15.79
CA VAL A 232 -14.82 14.65 -15.86
C VAL A 232 -15.29 13.25 -15.50
N GLN A 233 -14.92 12.29 -16.33
CA GLN A 233 -15.33 10.89 -16.17
C GLN A 233 -14.11 10.02 -15.94
N LEU A 234 -14.15 9.25 -14.87
CA LEU A 234 -13.23 8.16 -14.61
C LEU A 234 -14.06 6.88 -14.59
N VAL A 235 -14.34 6.35 -15.77
CA VAL A 235 -15.17 5.15 -15.95
C VAL A 235 -14.25 3.97 -16.25
N HIS A 236 -13.94 3.18 -15.22
CA HIS A 236 -13.25 1.91 -15.36
C HIS A 236 -14.31 0.80 -15.34
N MET A 237 -14.84 0.44 -16.52
CA MET A 237 -15.80 -0.65 -16.63
C MET A 237 -15.08 -2.00 -16.72
N TRP A 238 -15.19 -2.80 -15.66
CA TRP A 238 -14.70 -4.19 -15.62
C TRP A 238 -15.83 -5.10 -15.14
N GLY A 239 -16.11 -6.17 -15.90
CA GLY A 239 -17.20 -7.12 -15.58
C GLY A 239 -18.56 -6.74 -16.18
N PRO A 240 -19.63 -7.48 -15.83
CA PRO A 240 -20.97 -7.23 -16.37
C PRO A 240 -21.46 -5.84 -15.98
N THR A 241 -22.08 -5.15 -16.94
CA THR A 241 -22.65 -3.81 -16.78
C THR A 241 -23.51 -3.71 -15.51
N THR A 242 -23.04 -2.96 -14.50
CA THR A 242 -23.78 -2.79 -13.25
C THR A 242 -24.90 -1.80 -13.45
N VAL A 243 -26.12 -2.32 -13.43
CA VAL A 243 -27.37 -1.57 -13.63
C VAL A 243 -27.73 -0.86 -12.33
N LEU A 244 -27.94 0.46 -12.39
CA LEU A 244 -28.40 1.29 -11.27
C LEU A 244 -29.92 1.36 -11.18
N VAL A 245 -30.62 1.32 -12.32
CA VAL A 245 -32.09 1.38 -12.42
C VAL A 245 -32.60 0.53 -13.59
N GLN A 246 -33.74 -0.14 -13.43
CA GLN A 246 -34.36 -1.00 -14.45
C GLN A 246 -35.86 -1.23 -14.23
N PRO A 247 -36.64 -1.50 -15.31
CA PRO A 247 -38.06 -1.84 -15.20
C PRO A 247 -38.32 -3.15 -14.44
N PRO A 248 -39.55 -3.36 -13.91
CA PRO A 248 -39.89 -4.56 -13.16
C PRO A 248 -39.98 -5.77 -14.09
N THR A 249 -39.21 -6.83 -13.82
CA THR A 249 -39.22 -8.04 -14.67
C THR A 249 -40.48 -8.89 -14.49
N SER A 250 -41.06 -9.35 -15.61
CA SER A 250 -42.31 -10.12 -15.65
C SER A 250 -42.18 -11.50 -14.97
N ARG A 251 -43.29 -12.05 -14.44
CA ARG A 251 -43.32 -13.41 -13.84
C ARG A 251 -42.95 -14.54 -14.82
N HIS A 252 -42.98 -14.30 -16.13
CA HIS A 252 -42.72 -15.29 -17.17
C HIS A 252 -41.24 -15.34 -17.57
N GLU A 253 -40.54 -14.19 -17.60
CA GLU A 253 -39.07 -14.15 -17.76
C GLU A 253 -38.35 -14.76 -16.56
N ARG A 254 -38.93 -14.62 -15.36
CA ARG A 254 -38.47 -15.36 -14.16
C ARG A 254 -38.50 -16.88 -14.34
N ARG A 255 -39.37 -17.42 -15.21
CA ARG A 255 -39.51 -18.87 -15.45
C ARG A 255 -38.57 -19.43 -16.51
N LEU A 256 -38.24 -18.66 -17.55
CA LEU A 256 -37.24 -19.06 -18.54
C LEU A 256 -35.81 -19.04 -17.96
N GLN A 257 -35.59 -18.24 -16.92
CA GLN A 257 -34.39 -18.30 -16.09
C GLN A 257 -34.45 -19.41 -15.00
N SER A 258 -35.57 -20.13 -14.86
CA SER A 258 -35.78 -21.12 -13.80
C SER A 258 -36.30 -22.48 -14.31
N SER A 259 -35.38 -23.38 -14.64
CA SER A 259 -35.55 -24.84 -14.50
C SER A 259 -34.19 -25.54 -14.52
N PRO A 260 -33.98 -26.60 -13.73
CA PRO A 260 -33.94 -26.57 -12.27
C PRO A 260 -32.57 -27.02 -11.75
N ALA A 261 -32.02 -26.29 -10.78
CA ALA A 261 -31.09 -26.85 -9.80
C ALA A 261 -31.41 -26.22 -8.43
N ASN A 262 -32.05 -27.02 -7.58
CA ASN A 262 -32.32 -26.88 -6.14
C ASN A 262 -32.48 -25.48 -5.47
N PRO A 263 -33.55 -25.28 -4.67
CA PRO A 263 -33.76 -24.06 -3.91
C PRO A 263 -32.94 -24.07 -2.61
N SER A 264 -31.65 -23.70 -2.65
CA SER A 264 -30.89 -23.22 -1.47
C SER A 264 -29.48 -22.69 -1.77
N THR A 265 -29.21 -22.11 -2.94
CA THR A 265 -27.90 -21.43 -3.17
C THR A 265 -28.06 -20.20 -4.05
N THR A 266 -28.11 -19.02 -3.44
CA THR A 266 -27.57 -17.81 -4.05
C THR A 266 -26.13 -18.11 -4.48
N ARG A 267 -25.84 -18.10 -5.77
CA ARG A 267 -24.45 -18.22 -6.25
C ARG A 267 -23.87 -16.81 -6.36
N PRO A 268 -22.83 -16.48 -5.56
CA PRO A 268 -22.21 -15.15 -5.59
C PRO A 268 -21.57 -14.89 -6.96
N CYS A 269 -21.43 -13.61 -7.33
CA CYS A 269 -20.42 -13.24 -8.32
C CYS A 269 -19.06 -13.48 -7.67
N LYS A 270 -18.44 -14.61 -8.01
CA LYS A 270 -17.15 -15.01 -7.47
C LYS A 270 -16.07 -14.07 -8.00
N SER A 271 -15.14 -13.68 -7.14
CA SER A 271 -13.85 -13.18 -7.63
C SER A 271 -13.28 -14.22 -8.60
N PRO A 272 -12.66 -13.84 -9.73
CA PRO A 272 -11.96 -14.80 -10.59
C PRO A 272 -11.02 -15.73 -9.79
N LEU A 273 -10.49 -15.22 -8.67
CA LEU A 273 -9.65 -15.96 -7.74
C LEU A 273 -10.38 -17.01 -6.89
N GLU A 274 -11.67 -16.86 -6.58
CA GLU A 274 -12.38 -17.80 -5.70
C GLU A 274 -12.54 -19.17 -6.35
N ASP A 275 -12.96 -19.21 -7.61
CA ASP A 275 -13.05 -20.44 -8.39
C ASP A 275 -11.68 -21.01 -8.76
N GLN A 276 -10.69 -20.12 -8.97
CA GLN A 276 -9.39 -20.50 -9.48
C GLN A 276 -8.32 -20.62 -8.38
N SER A 277 -8.68 -20.47 -7.11
CA SER A 277 -7.70 -20.47 -6.02
C SER A 277 -6.85 -21.74 -5.97
N SER A 278 -7.47 -22.91 -6.17
CA SER A 278 -6.77 -24.18 -6.31
C SER A 278 -5.88 -24.23 -7.55
N SER A 279 -6.37 -23.76 -8.69
CA SER A 279 -5.62 -23.69 -9.96
C SER A 279 -4.40 -22.77 -9.84
N ILE A 280 -4.54 -21.66 -9.13
CA ILE A 280 -3.46 -20.69 -8.86
C ILE A 280 -2.40 -21.35 -7.98
N VAL A 281 -2.78 -22.00 -6.88
CA VAL A 281 -1.81 -22.71 -6.01
C VAL A 281 -1.10 -23.83 -6.78
N GLN A 282 -1.81 -24.56 -7.65
CA GLN A 282 -1.21 -25.57 -8.51
C GLN A 282 -0.22 -24.98 -9.51
N LEU A 283 -0.57 -23.86 -10.16
CA LEU A 283 0.31 -23.16 -11.08
C LEU A 283 1.56 -22.65 -10.36
N LEU A 284 1.42 -22.03 -9.19
CA LEU A 284 2.55 -21.64 -8.33
C LEU A 284 3.43 -22.85 -8.01
N GLY A 285 2.84 -23.99 -7.67
CA GLY A 285 3.56 -25.25 -7.46
C GLY A 285 4.34 -25.71 -8.71
N ARG A 286 3.77 -25.60 -9.91
CA ARG A 286 4.46 -25.95 -11.16
C ARG A 286 5.64 -25.02 -11.44
N VAL A 287 5.46 -23.71 -11.22
CA VAL A 287 6.49 -22.69 -11.46
C VAL A 287 7.65 -22.82 -10.46
N PHE A 288 7.36 -22.94 -9.16
CA PHE A 288 8.37 -22.81 -8.11
C PHE A 288 8.85 -24.12 -7.50
N ARG A 289 8.10 -25.23 -7.66
CA ARG A 289 8.37 -26.51 -6.96
C ARG A 289 8.50 -27.73 -7.88
N SER A 290 8.37 -27.59 -9.20
CA SER A 290 8.51 -28.74 -10.11
C SER A 290 9.97 -29.25 -10.14
N GLU A 291 10.18 -30.54 -9.87
CA GLU A 291 11.49 -31.20 -10.07
C GLU A 291 11.82 -31.42 -11.56
N ALA A 292 10.83 -31.26 -12.44
CA ALA A 292 10.95 -31.48 -13.88
C ALA A 292 11.59 -30.29 -14.63
N HIS A 293 12.08 -29.26 -13.94
CA HIS A 293 12.82 -28.17 -14.55
C HIS A 293 14.14 -28.69 -15.13
N PRO A 294 14.36 -28.66 -16.45
CA PRO A 294 15.56 -29.20 -17.08
C PRO A 294 16.77 -28.27 -16.88
N MET A 295 17.06 -27.78 -15.67
CA MET A 295 17.97 -26.64 -15.49
C MET A 295 18.71 -26.67 -14.13
N ARG A 296 19.56 -27.69 -13.90
CA ARG A 296 20.61 -27.61 -12.85
C ARG A 296 22.03 -27.74 -13.39
N ALA A 297 22.23 -27.70 -14.71
CA ALA A 297 23.52 -28.05 -15.33
C ALA A 297 24.06 -27.09 -16.40
N SER A 298 23.45 -25.94 -16.71
CA SER A 298 24.03 -25.01 -17.70
C SER A 298 24.05 -23.56 -17.23
N GLN A 299 25.25 -22.96 -17.27
CA GLN A 299 25.54 -21.55 -16.93
C GLN A 299 25.12 -20.57 -18.06
N GLN A 300 23.99 -20.77 -18.75
CA GLN A 300 23.53 -19.87 -19.81
C GLN A 300 22.21 -19.14 -19.48
N ARG A 301 22.39 -17.85 -19.12
CA ARG A 301 21.56 -16.63 -19.35
C ARG A 301 20.06 -16.61 -18.98
N GLY A 302 19.73 -15.63 -18.12
CA GLY A 302 18.49 -15.52 -17.34
C GLY A 302 17.15 -15.21 -18.02
N HIS A 303 17.04 -14.99 -19.34
CA HIS A 303 15.73 -14.86 -20.01
C HIS A 303 15.28 -16.14 -20.72
N ALA A 304 16.19 -16.85 -21.37
CA ALA A 304 15.90 -18.13 -22.06
C ALA A 304 15.38 -19.20 -21.07
N GLU A 305 15.93 -19.22 -19.86
CA GLU A 305 15.47 -20.12 -18.81
C GLU A 305 14.06 -19.75 -18.29
N ARG A 306 13.77 -18.45 -18.15
CA ARG A 306 12.43 -17.98 -17.73
C ARG A 306 11.34 -18.36 -18.72
N VAL A 307 11.59 -18.20 -20.03
CA VAL A 307 10.59 -18.58 -21.05
C VAL A 307 10.33 -20.09 -21.08
N GLU A 308 11.34 -20.93 -20.79
CA GLU A 308 11.14 -22.38 -20.65
C GLU A 308 10.35 -22.77 -19.40
N ILE A 309 10.59 -22.09 -18.26
CA ILE A 309 9.79 -22.29 -17.04
C ILE A 309 8.33 -21.95 -17.31
N VAL A 310 8.06 -20.79 -17.91
CA VAL A 310 6.71 -20.36 -18.28
C VAL A 310 6.07 -21.35 -19.25
N ARG A 311 6.81 -21.80 -20.27
CA ARG A 311 6.31 -22.78 -21.26
C ARG A 311 5.89 -24.08 -20.56
N HIS A 312 6.71 -24.60 -19.66
CA HIS A 312 6.40 -25.84 -18.94
C HIS A 312 5.24 -25.67 -17.95
N ALA A 313 5.21 -24.58 -17.19
CA ALA A 313 4.17 -24.33 -16.20
C ALA A 313 2.77 -24.19 -16.84
N LEU A 314 2.72 -23.56 -18.02
CA LEU A 314 1.49 -23.33 -18.78
C LEU A 314 1.10 -24.47 -19.72
N ASP A 315 1.93 -25.51 -19.85
CA ASP A 315 1.80 -26.56 -20.87
C ASP A 315 1.61 -25.97 -22.27
N ALA A 316 2.45 -24.98 -22.59
CA ALA A 316 2.39 -24.24 -23.84
C ALA A 316 3.29 -24.85 -24.92
N SER A 317 2.92 -24.64 -26.19
CA SER A 317 3.70 -25.09 -27.36
C SER A 317 5.05 -24.37 -27.45
N SER A 318 5.05 -23.05 -27.27
CA SER A 318 6.25 -22.20 -27.25
C SER A 318 5.96 -20.88 -26.53
N VAL A 319 7.02 -20.19 -26.09
CA VAL A 319 6.94 -18.89 -25.42
C VAL A 319 8.01 -17.97 -25.99
N ALA A 320 7.69 -16.69 -26.14
CA ALA A 320 8.64 -15.66 -26.54
C ALA A 320 8.38 -14.32 -25.86
N VAL A 321 9.42 -13.50 -25.80
CA VAL A 321 9.34 -12.08 -25.49
C VAL A 321 9.39 -11.33 -26.80
N VAL A 322 8.33 -10.61 -27.11
CA VAL A 322 8.15 -9.89 -28.37
C VAL A 322 8.07 -8.39 -28.09
N GLU A 323 8.88 -7.62 -28.79
CA GLU A 323 8.84 -6.16 -28.80
C GLU A 323 8.02 -5.68 -30.01
N PHE A 324 7.02 -4.85 -29.73
CA PHE A 324 6.21 -4.16 -30.72
C PHE A 324 6.65 -2.69 -30.78
N SER A 325 7.03 -2.20 -31.96
CA SER A 325 7.47 -0.80 -32.19
C SER A 325 6.83 -0.27 -33.46
N GLY A 326 5.68 0.40 -33.34
CA GLY A 326 4.87 0.78 -34.51
C GLY A 326 4.39 -0.47 -35.26
N SER A 327 4.80 -0.62 -36.52
CA SER A 327 4.55 -1.83 -37.33
C SER A 327 5.64 -2.90 -37.21
N ALA A 328 6.75 -2.62 -36.53
CA ALA A 328 7.86 -3.56 -36.40
C ALA A 328 7.61 -4.55 -35.24
N ILE A 329 7.88 -5.83 -35.51
CA ILE A 329 7.80 -6.93 -34.54
C ILE A 329 9.18 -7.56 -34.39
N ARG A 330 9.77 -7.52 -33.20
CA ARG A 330 11.09 -8.10 -32.91
C ARG A 330 10.98 -9.13 -31.78
N VAL A 331 11.59 -10.30 -31.93
CA VAL A 331 11.66 -11.30 -30.86
C VAL A 331 12.94 -11.04 -30.08
N ALA A 332 12.81 -10.75 -28.79
CA ALA A 332 13.92 -10.52 -27.88
C ALA A 332 14.49 -11.84 -27.36
N ASP A 333 13.61 -12.74 -26.91
CA ASP A 333 13.93 -14.07 -26.38
C ASP A 333 12.84 -15.06 -26.77
N SER A 334 13.16 -16.35 -26.92
CA SER A 334 12.15 -17.35 -27.23
C SER A 334 12.61 -18.78 -26.94
N THR A 335 11.63 -19.67 -26.75
CA THR A 335 11.84 -21.12 -26.71
C THR A 335 12.16 -21.64 -28.12
N ALA A 336 12.86 -22.78 -28.22
CA ALA A 336 13.39 -23.29 -29.49
C ALA A 336 12.34 -23.56 -30.59
N ARG A 337 11.06 -23.76 -30.22
CA ARG A 337 9.94 -24.04 -31.13
C ARG A 337 9.12 -22.80 -31.52
N PHE A 338 9.56 -21.60 -31.14
CA PHE A 338 8.84 -20.38 -31.50
C PHE A 338 9.18 -19.96 -32.94
N ASP A 339 8.19 -20.02 -33.83
CA ASP A 339 8.31 -19.56 -35.22
C ASP A 339 7.60 -18.21 -35.41
N LYS A 340 8.39 -17.14 -35.59
CA LYS A 340 7.87 -15.79 -35.79
C LYS A 340 7.09 -15.65 -37.10
N GLU A 341 7.52 -16.31 -38.17
CA GLU A 341 6.92 -16.13 -39.49
C GLU A 341 5.57 -16.83 -39.59
N GLU A 342 5.45 -18.02 -38.99
CA GLU A 342 4.17 -18.72 -38.86
C GLU A 342 3.16 -17.91 -38.02
N LEU A 343 3.63 -17.28 -36.94
CA LEU A 343 2.79 -16.54 -36.00
C LEU A 343 2.53 -15.08 -36.38
N ARG A 344 3.13 -14.58 -37.48
CA ARG A 344 3.07 -13.16 -37.86
C ARG A 344 1.66 -12.57 -37.90
N PRO A 345 0.62 -13.22 -38.48
CA PRO A 345 -0.73 -12.65 -38.52
C PRO A 345 -1.32 -12.41 -37.12
N LEU A 346 -1.08 -13.32 -36.18
CA LEU A 346 -1.56 -13.20 -34.80
C LEU A 346 -0.76 -12.15 -34.02
N LEU A 347 0.55 -12.05 -34.26
CA LEU A 347 1.39 -11.02 -33.65
C LEU A 347 1.03 -9.61 -34.14
N GLU A 348 0.62 -9.45 -35.40
CA GLU A 348 0.14 -8.17 -35.95
C GLU A 348 -1.20 -7.75 -35.33
N LEU A 349 -2.14 -8.68 -35.18
CA LEU A 349 -3.40 -8.47 -34.44
C LEU A 349 -3.11 -8.04 -33.00
N SER A 350 -2.22 -8.77 -32.31
CA SER A 350 -1.82 -8.43 -30.95
C SER A 350 -1.15 -7.07 -30.84
N SER A 351 -0.32 -6.68 -31.81
CA SER A 351 0.33 -5.37 -31.83
C SER A 351 -0.70 -4.24 -31.93
N ALA A 352 -1.71 -4.39 -32.78
CA ALA A 352 -2.79 -3.42 -32.93
C ALA A 352 -3.58 -3.24 -31.62
N ASP A 353 -3.91 -4.34 -30.93
CA ASP A 353 -4.57 -4.29 -29.64
C ASP A 353 -3.65 -3.68 -28.56
N ALA A 354 -2.39 -4.10 -28.49
CA ALA A 354 -1.43 -3.56 -27.52
C ALA A 354 -1.24 -2.04 -27.66
N ILE A 355 -1.23 -1.51 -28.89
CA ILE A 355 -1.17 -0.06 -29.16
C ILE A 355 -2.46 0.64 -28.74
N ARG A 356 -3.62 0.01 -28.93
CA ARG A 356 -4.93 0.60 -28.60
C ARG A 356 -5.15 0.73 -27.09
N TYR A 357 -4.57 -0.16 -26.28
CA TYR A 357 -4.84 -0.26 -24.84
C TYR A 357 -3.61 -0.07 -23.94
N ARG A 358 -2.60 0.67 -24.42
CA ARG A 358 -1.24 0.90 -23.88
C ARG A 358 -1.06 1.10 -22.36
N THR A 359 -2.11 1.30 -21.58
CA THR A 359 -2.01 1.58 -20.14
C THR A 359 -2.99 0.79 -19.26
N SER A 360 -3.91 0.00 -19.83
CA SER A 360 -5.04 -0.57 -19.07
C SER A 360 -5.18 -2.08 -19.13
N MET A 361 -4.53 -2.79 -20.06
CA MET A 361 -4.70 -4.25 -20.17
C MET A 361 -3.61 -5.04 -19.43
N PRO A 362 -3.98 -5.93 -18.48
CA PRO A 362 -3.04 -6.85 -17.83
C PRO A 362 -2.56 -7.96 -18.78
N GLY A 363 -3.36 -8.30 -19.81
CA GLY A 363 -3.03 -9.21 -20.91
C GLY A 363 -4.26 -9.51 -21.78
N HIS A 364 -4.06 -10.05 -22.97
CA HIS A 364 -5.14 -10.39 -23.92
C HIS A 364 -4.84 -11.69 -24.69
N ILE A 365 -5.87 -12.26 -25.31
CA ILE A 365 -5.76 -13.48 -26.12
C ILE A 365 -6.14 -13.16 -27.55
N VAL A 366 -5.27 -13.50 -28.50
CA VAL A 366 -5.61 -13.52 -29.94
C VAL A 366 -5.70 -14.94 -30.44
N SER A 367 -6.64 -15.22 -31.33
CA SER A 367 -6.83 -16.54 -31.92
C SER A 367 -7.07 -16.47 -33.41
N ASN A 368 -6.67 -17.51 -34.14
CA ASN A 368 -6.99 -17.65 -35.57
C ASN A 368 -8.15 -18.65 -35.79
N ASP A 369 -8.62 -18.73 -37.04
CA ASP A 369 -9.70 -19.65 -37.45
C ASP A 369 -9.34 -21.13 -37.29
N ALA A 370 -8.03 -21.45 -37.22
CA ALA A 370 -7.53 -22.81 -36.97
C ALA A 370 -7.54 -23.18 -35.48
N GLY A 371 -7.93 -22.27 -34.59
CA GLY A 371 -8.03 -22.49 -33.15
C GLY A 371 -6.73 -22.34 -32.37
N MET A 372 -5.65 -21.87 -33.01
CA MET A 372 -4.39 -21.50 -32.36
C MET A 372 -4.58 -20.22 -31.56
N ARG A 373 -3.98 -20.14 -30.37
CA ARG A 373 -4.16 -19.05 -29.40
C ARG A 373 -2.82 -18.48 -28.97
N LEU A 374 -2.71 -17.15 -28.93
CA LEU A 374 -1.62 -16.46 -28.26
C LEU A 374 -2.17 -15.73 -27.04
N LEU A 375 -1.64 -16.05 -25.86
CA LEU A 375 -1.78 -15.21 -24.68
C LEU A 375 -0.64 -14.18 -24.69
N CYS A 376 -0.99 -12.91 -24.70
CA CYS A 376 -0.06 -11.79 -24.77
C CYS A 376 -0.17 -10.98 -23.47
N VAL A 377 0.91 -10.95 -22.69
CA VAL A 377 1.00 -10.23 -21.41
C VAL A 377 2.03 -9.11 -21.54
N PRO A 378 1.64 -7.83 -21.53
CA PRO A 378 2.59 -6.73 -21.61
C PRO A 378 3.55 -6.74 -20.40
N LEU A 379 4.83 -6.50 -20.66
CA LEU A 379 5.95 -6.52 -19.70
C LEU A 379 6.61 -5.15 -19.48
N SER A 380 6.64 -4.26 -20.45
CA SER A 380 7.10 -2.88 -20.26
C SER A 380 6.66 -1.99 -21.42
N TYR A 381 6.69 -0.68 -21.17
CA TYR A 381 6.33 0.36 -22.13
C TYR A 381 7.42 1.45 -22.09
N GLU A 382 8.15 1.64 -23.18
CA GLU A 382 9.22 2.64 -23.31
C GLU A 382 9.14 3.27 -24.71
N ASP A 383 9.00 4.60 -24.83
CA ASP A 383 9.12 5.34 -26.09
C ASP A 383 8.45 4.69 -27.33
N ASP A 384 7.14 4.43 -27.24
CA ASP A 384 6.31 3.73 -28.25
C ASP A 384 6.61 2.23 -28.46
N ARG A 385 7.50 1.64 -27.67
CA ARG A 385 7.80 0.21 -27.66
C ARG A 385 7.05 -0.50 -26.56
N ILE A 386 6.48 -1.65 -26.89
CA ILE A 386 5.78 -2.52 -25.96
C ILE A 386 6.50 -3.86 -25.94
N LEU A 387 7.10 -4.21 -24.80
CA LEU A 387 7.63 -5.55 -24.59
C LEU A 387 6.49 -6.44 -24.09
N THR A 388 6.28 -7.60 -24.69
CA THR A 388 5.16 -8.50 -24.40
C THR A 388 5.64 -9.94 -24.27
N LEU A 389 5.21 -10.62 -23.22
CA LEU A 389 5.35 -12.06 -23.09
C LEU A 389 4.23 -12.73 -23.91
N THR A 390 4.62 -13.48 -24.92
CA THR A 390 3.72 -14.18 -25.83
C THR A 390 3.81 -15.68 -25.59
N VAL A 391 2.70 -16.28 -25.17
CA VAL A 391 2.58 -17.71 -24.92
C VAL A 391 1.71 -18.34 -25.99
N VAL A 392 2.26 -19.31 -26.72
CA VAL A 392 1.61 -19.99 -27.85
C VAL A 392 0.91 -21.25 -27.35
N ASP A 393 -0.39 -21.34 -27.60
CA ASP A 393 -1.28 -22.44 -27.20
C ASP A 393 -1.10 -22.90 -25.74
N PRO A 394 -1.28 -22.01 -24.75
CA PRO A 394 -1.35 -22.45 -23.35
C PRO A 394 -2.54 -23.38 -23.11
N ALA A 395 -2.43 -24.25 -22.11
CA ALA A 395 -3.52 -25.14 -21.72
C ALA A 395 -4.82 -24.36 -21.44
N VAL A 396 -5.92 -24.78 -22.06
CA VAL A 396 -7.22 -24.08 -22.03
C VAL A 396 -7.70 -23.85 -20.60
N ALA A 397 -7.53 -24.84 -19.71
CA ALA A 397 -7.94 -24.73 -18.31
C ALA A 397 -7.22 -23.61 -17.54
N LEU A 398 -6.03 -23.17 -17.99
CA LEU A 398 -5.32 -22.05 -17.38
C LEU A 398 -5.81 -20.71 -17.92
N LEU A 399 -6.28 -20.67 -19.18
CA LEU A 399 -6.87 -19.46 -19.77
C LEU A 399 -8.16 -19.03 -19.06
N ASP A 400 -8.89 -19.97 -18.45
CA ASP A 400 -10.06 -19.70 -17.62
C ASP A 400 -9.73 -18.87 -16.37
N MET A 401 -8.45 -18.78 -15.98
CA MET A 401 -8.02 -17.87 -14.91
C MET A 401 -8.08 -16.41 -15.33
N GLY A 402 -7.96 -16.10 -16.63
CA GLY A 402 -8.02 -14.75 -17.15
C GLY A 402 -6.98 -13.81 -16.54
N GLU A 403 -7.46 -12.69 -15.99
CA GLU A 403 -6.63 -11.61 -15.45
C GLU A 403 -5.65 -12.05 -14.34
N PRO A 404 -6.03 -12.86 -13.33
CA PRO A 404 -5.09 -13.46 -12.39
C PRO A 404 -3.85 -14.09 -13.03
N LEU A 405 -4.03 -14.81 -14.15
CA LEU A 405 -2.90 -15.43 -14.84
C LEU A 405 -1.94 -14.39 -15.43
N ALA A 406 -2.48 -13.34 -16.04
CA ALA A 406 -1.67 -12.27 -16.62
C ALA A 406 -0.88 -11.51 -15.54
N VAL A 407 -1.51 -11.20 -14.40
CA VAL A 407 -0.84 -10.60 -13.23
C VAL A 407 0.28 -11.50 -12.71
N MET A 408 0.03 -12.81 -12.60
CA MET A 408 1.05 -13.77 -12.15
C MET A 408 2.24 -13.83 -13.09
N LEU A 409 2.00 -13.91 -14.40
CA LEU A 409 3.07 -13.99 -15.41
C LEU A 409 3.88 -12.71 -15.47
N ARG A 410 3.24 -11.55 -15.35
CA ARG A 410 3.92 -10.26 -15.28
C ARG A 410 4.80 -10.16 -14.03
N ALA A 411 4.25 -10.45 -12.85
CA ALA A 411 5.00 -10.42 -11.60
C ALA A 411 6.15 -11.44 -11.58
N LEU A 412 5.94 -12.62 -12.18
CA LEU A 412 6.98 -13.63 -12.37
C LEU A 412 8.13 -13.09 -13.24
N TRP A 413 7.79 -12.37 -14.31
CA TRP A 413 8.78 -11.77 -15.20
C TRP A 413 9.62 -10.69 -14.52
N ASP A 414 9.01 -9.86 -13.68
CA ASP A 414 9.71 -8.79 -12.95
C ASP A 414 10.49 -9.32 -11.73
N SER A 415 10.28 -10.59 -11.35
CA SER A 415 10.92 -11.22 -10.19
C SER A 415 12.35 -11.72 -10.44
N ASN A 416 13.08 -12.01 -9.36
CA ASN A 416 14.35 -12.73 -9.40
C ASN A 416 14.14 -14.26 -9.24
N LEU A 417 13.29 -14.85 -10.09
CA LEU A 417 12.90 -16.27 -10.02
C LEU A 417 14.06 -17.26 -9.80
N LEU A 418 15.18 -17.06 -10.51
CA LEU A 418 16.31 -17.99 -10.50
C LEU A 418 17.26 -17.78 -9.31
N GLY A 419 17.40 -16.53 -8.85
CA GLY A 419 18.25 -16.21 -7.70
C GLY A 419 17.53 -16.27 -6.36
N ASP A 420 16.22 -16.07 -6.36
CA ASP A 420 15.36 -16.18 -5.18
C ASP A 420 13.96 -16.69 -5.52
N PRO A 421 13.78 -18.01 -5.66
CA PRO A 421 12.46 -18.57 -5.96
C PRO A 421 11.46 -18.27 -4.84
N LEU A 422 11.89 -18.17 -3.58
CA LEU A 422 10.99 -17.97 -2.44
C LEU A 422 10.44 -16.55 -2.39
N GLN A 423 11.31 -15.54 -2.54
CA GLN A 423 10.88 -14.14 -2.65
C GLN A 423 10.11 -13.91 -3.94
N ALA A 424 10.51 -14.52 -5.06
CA ALA A 424 9.78 -14.40 -6.33
C ALA A 424 8.36 -14.97 -6.22
N GLU A 425 8.18 -16.11 -5.56
CA GLU A 425 6.86 -16.69 -5.30
C GLU A 425 6.02 -15.74 -4.44
N MET A 426 6.62 -15.16 -3.40
CA MET A 426 5.93 -14.19 -2.54
C MET A 426 5.58 -12.90 -3.28
N GLN A 427 6.43 -12.45 -4.21
CA GLN A 427 6.16 -11.30 -5.09
C GLN A 427 4.95 -11.57 -5.98
N VAL A 428 4.84 -12.76 -6.58
CA VAL A 428 3.70 -13.14 -7.42
C VAL A 428 2.39 -13.12 -6.63
N VAL A 429 2.37 -13.72 -5.44
CA VAL A 429 1.15 -13.74 -4.60
C VAL A 429 0.83 -12.34 -4.06
N THR A 430 1.84 -11.53 -3.76
CA THR A 430 1.65 -10.12 -3.35
C THR A 430 1.11 -9.29 -4.51
N ALA A 431 1.53 -9.54 -5.75
CA ALA A 431 0.95 -8.88 -6.93
C ALA A 431 -0.54 -9.21 -7.10
N LEU A 432 -0.95 -10.46 -6.82
CA LEU A 432 -2.37 -10.81 -6.75
C LEU A 432 -3.09 -10.03 -5.64
N ARG A 433 -2.51 -9.95 -4.43
CA ARG A 433 -3.06 -9.14 -3.31
C ARG A 433 -3.23 -7.68 -3.70
N THR A 434 -2.25 -7.09 -4.38
CA THR A 434 -2.29 -5.70 -4.84
C THR A 434 -3.34 -5.47 -5.92
N ALA A 435 -3.45 -6.39 -6.88
CA ALA A 435 -4.37 -6.25 -8.01
C ALA A 435 -5.84 -6.52 -7.64
N PHE A 436 -6.09 -7.48 -6.75
CA PHE A 436 -7.44 -7.95 -6.46
C PHE A 436 -7.93 -7.60 -5.05
N GLY A 437 -7.09 -6.97 -4.23
CA GLY A 437 -7.43 -6.68 -2.84
C GLY A 437 -7.59 -7.98 -2.05
N ARG A 438 -8.75 -8.24 -1.45
CA ARG A 438 -8.96 -9.44 -0.61
C ARG A 438 -8.82 -10.72 -1.42
N LEU A 439 -7.88 -11.57 -1.00
CA LEU A 439 -7.70 -12.89 -1.58
C LEU A 439 -8.56 -13.94 -0.85
N PRO A 440 -8.94 -15.03 -1.53
CA PRO A 440 -9.51 -16.22 -0.91
C PRO A 440 -8.66 -16.72 0.27
N LEU A 441 -9.32 -17.26 1.30
CA LEU A 441 -8.65 -17.66 2.54
C LEU A 441 -7.49 -18.63 2.31
N ASN A 442 -7.64 -19.60 1.41
CA ASN A 442 -6.57 -20.54 1.08
C ASN A 442 -5.33 -19.85 0.47
N LEU A 443 -5.51 -18.86 -0.41
CA LEU A 443 -4.40 -18.07 -0.96
C LEU A 443 -3.79 -17.14 0.10
N TYR A 444 -4.60 -16.61 1.00
CA TYR A 444 -4.13 -15.80 2.12
C TYR A 444 -3.26 -16.62 3.09
N GLU A 445 -3.74 -17.78 3.54
CA GLU A 445 -2.97 -18.68 4.42
C GLU A 445 -1.73 -19.24 3.72
N TYR A 446 -1.84 -19.51 2.42
CA TYR A 446 -0.70 -19.88 1.58
C TYR A 446 0.38 -18.80 1.58
N ALA A 447 0.01 -17.55 1.32
CA ALA A 447 0.92 -16.41 1.33
C ALA A 447 1.53 -16.21 2.72
N PHE A 448 0.75 -16.37 3.79
CA PHE A 448 1.24 -16.25 5.16
C PHE A 448 2.32 -17.30 5.46
N SER A 449 2.07 -18.56 5.11
CA SER A 449 3.03 -19.65 5.28
C SER A 449 4.29 -19.45 4.45
N LEU A 450 4.14 -18.93 3.23
CA LEU A 450 5.26 -18.61 2.34
C LEU A 450 6.11 -17.46 2.90
N TYR A 451 5.45 -16.43 3.42
CA TYR A 451 6.10 -15.28 4.02
C TYR A 451 6.88 -15.64 5.28
N GLN A 452 6.33 -16.51 6.14
CA GLN A 452 7.05 -17.05 7.30
C GLN A 452 8.37 -17.71 6.88
N LYS A 453 8.33 -18.55 5.84
CA LYS A 453 9.54 -19.20 5.30
C LYS A 453 10.53 -18.18 4.74
N LEU A 454 10.04 -17.15 4.05
CA LEU A 454 10.88 -16.09 3.49
C LEU A 454 11.63 -15.33 4.59
N VAL A 455 10.93 -14.92 5.64
CA VAL A 455 11.55 -14.23 6.79
C VAL A 455 12.49 -15.18 7.54
N ASP A 456 12.10 -16.43 7.73
CA ASP A 456 12.95 -17.43 8.40
C ASP A 456 14.21 -17.79 7.60
N SER A 457 14.20 -17.69 6.28
CA SER A 457 15.41 -17.90 5.47
C SER A 457 16.47 -16.81 5.60
N MET A 458 16.13 -15.67 6.21
CA MET A 458 17.06 -14.57 6.43
C MET A 458 18.03 -14.92 7.56
N ILE A 459 19.20 -14.28 7.53
CA ILE A 459 20.16 -14.28 8.62
C ILE A 459 20.21 -12.90 9.28
N MET A 460 20.73 -12.85 10.50
CA MET A 460 20.97 -11.60 11.21
C MET A 460 22.46 -11.28 11.20
N VAL A 461 22.78 -10.04 10.83
CA VAL A 461 24.10 -9.45 11.01
C VAL A 461 24.00 -8.30 12.00
N PHE A 462 25.12 -7.96 12.63
CA PHE A 462 25.19 -7.00 13.72
C PHE A 462 26.10 -5.84 13.34
N GLN A 463 25.54 -4.64 13.26
CA GLN A 463 26.30 -3.43 12.97
C GLN A 463 26.68 -2.73 14.28
N PRO A 464 27.96 -2.38 14.50
CA PRO A 464 28.38 -1.75 15.74
C PRO A 464 28.00 -0.27 15.80
N VAL A 465 27.57 0.18 16.98
CA VAL A 465 27.50 1.58 17.37
C VAL A 465 28.75 1.91 18.17
N VAL A 466 29.48 2.93 17.75
CA VAL A 466 30.76 3.32 18.35
C VAL A 466 30.54 4.41 19.39
N GLU A 467 31.08 4.20 20.60
CA GLU A 467 31.21 5.24 21.62
C GLU A 467 32.49 6.03 21.38
N LEU A 468 32.33 7.33 21.21
CA LEU A 468 33.41 8.31 21.13
C LEU A 468 33.81 8.71 22.55
N ASP A 469 34.99 8.28 23.01
CA ASP A 469 35.53 8.68 24.32
C ASP A 469 36.98 9.14 24.18
N LEU A 470 37.27 10.34 24.68
CA LEU A 470 38.62 10.92 24.75
C LEU A 470 39.37 10.58 26.04
N ARG A 471 38.71 9.92 27.02
CA ARG A 471 39.34 9.41 28.25
C ARG A 471 40.25 8.22 27.94
N PRO A 472 41.12 7.79 28.87
CA PRO A 472 42.06 6.67 28.64
C PRO A 472 41.41 5.33 28.24
N ALA A 473 40.11 5.16 28.49
CA ALA A 473 39.34 4.00 28.03
C ALA A 473 39.23 3.93 26.48
N GLY A 474 39.30 5.09 25.82
CA GLY A 474 39.34 5.23 24.37
C GLY A 474 38.04 4.89 23.65
N VAL A 475 38.06 5.08 22.33
CA VAL A 475 36.98 4.72 21.42
C VAL A 475 36.68 3.22 21.52
N SER A 476 35.42 2.84 21.68
CA SER A 476 35.01 1.44 21.83
C SER A 476 33.61 1.17 21.24
N ILE A 477 33.20 -0.10 21.20
CA ILE A 477 31.84 -0.46 20.78
C ILE A 477 30.89 -0.29 21.95
N HIS A 478 29.84 0.51 21.76
CA HIS A 478 28.76 0.74 22.71
C HIS A 478 27.74 -0.40 22.69
N SER A 479 27.15 -0.65 21.51
CA SER A 479 26.05 -1.56 21.26
C SER A 479 26.09 -2.09 19.83
N PHE A 480 25.17 -2.98 19.49
CA PHE A 480 24.98 -3.48 18.13
C PHE A 480 23.53 -3.35 17.68
N GLU A 481 23.31 -3.07 16.41
CA GLU A 481 22.01 -3.15 15.76
C GLU A 481 21.88 -4.43 14.94
N ALA A 482 20.79 -5.17 15.15
CA ALA A 482 20.47 -6.37 14.39
C ALA A 482 19.81 -6.03 13.06
N LEU A 483 20.41 -6.46 11.96
CA LEU A 483 19.97 -6.17 10.61
C LEU A 483 19.76 -7.46 9.81
N ALA A 484 18.57 -7.62 9.21
CA ALA A 484 18.27 -8.80 8.41
C ALA A 484 19.01 -8.76 7.06
N ARG A 485 19.54 -9.91 6.63
CA ARG A 485 20.20 -10.10 5.31
C ARG A 485 19.78 -11.45 4.71
N ARG A 486 19.89 -11.58 3.40
CA ARG A 486 19.65 -12.88 2.73
C ARG A 486 20.87 -13.80 2.81
N SER A 487 22.06 -13.21 2.84
CA SER A 487 23.32 -13.89 3.07
C SER A 487 24.31 -12.97 3.77
N ASP A 488 25.37 -13.55 4.32
CA ASP A 488 26.46 -12.85 5.01
C ASP A 488 27.30 -11.97 4.07
N LYS A 489 27.18 -12.17 2.76
CA LYS A 489 27.86 -11.39 1.71
C LYS A 489 27.07 -10.14 1.29
N GLU A 490 25.79 -10.05 1.64
CA GLU A 490 24.96 -8.92 1.24
C GLU A 490 25.09 -7.75 2.22
N LEU A 491 25.36 -6.56 1.68
CA LEU A 491 25.51 -5.34 2.50
C LEU A 491 24.16 -4.67 2.81
N ARG A 492 23.14 -4.89 1.98
CA ARG A 492 21.86 -4.18 2.04
C ARG A 492 20.76 -5.06 2.63
N ALA A 493 19.81 -4.43 3.31
CA ALA A 493 18.61 -5.12 3.80
C ALA A 493 17.74 -5.62 2.64
N PRO A 494 17.05 -6.77 2.78
CA PRO A 494 16.10 -7.27 1.79
C PRO A 494 14.78 -6.50 1.85
N LEU A 495 14.83 -5.19 1.59
CA LEU A 495 13.73 -4.26 1.83
C LEU A 495 12.44 -4.69 1.11
N ALA A 496 12.55 -5.17 -0.13
CA ALA A 496 11.41 -5.68 -0.89
C ALA A 496 10.68 -6.83 -0.18
N ALA A 497 11.41 -7.74 0.50
CA ALA A 497 10.80 -8.82 1.27
C ALA A 497 10.21 -8.31 2.60
N LEU A 498 10.91 -7.41 3.30
CA LEU A 498 10.43 -6.86 4.58
C LEU A 498 9.18 -5.99 4.41
N GLN A 499 9.08 -5.25 3.30
CA GLN A 499 7.96 -4.36 3.00
C GLN A 499 6.68 -5.07 2.55
N MET A 500 6.78 -6.33 2.09
CA MET A 500 5.59 -7.11 1.73
C MET A 500 4.60 -7.19 2.88
N ALA A 501 5.07 -7.29 4.13
CA ALA A 501 4.19 -7.33 5.31
C ALA A 501 3.17 -6.19 5.36
N TYR A 502 3.56 -4.98 4.95
CA TYR A 502 2.66 -3.81 4.94
C TYR A 502 1.53 -3.94 3.93
N VAL A 503 1.75 -4.62 2.80
CA VAL A 503 0.71 -4.90 1.80
C VAL A 503 -0.32 -5.92 2.32
N TRP A 504 0.13 -6.84 3.18
CA TRP A 504 -0.70 -7.90 3.74
C TRP A 504 -1.38 -7.53 5.06
N GLY A 505 -0.85 -6.53 5.77
CA GLY A 505 -1.42 -5.96 6.98
C GLY A 505 -0.89 -6.58 8.29
N ASP A 506 -1.56 -6.22 9.39
CA ASP A 506 -1.07 -6.40 10.76
C ASP A 506 -0.59 -7.82 11.08
N ARG A 507 -1.30 -8.87 10.63
CA ARG A 507 -0.89 -10.26 10.87
C ARG A 507 0.51 -10.56 10.34
N PHE A 508 0.85 -10.05 9.15
CA PHE A 508 2.16 -10.29 8.54
C PHE A 508 3.25 -9.42 9.18
N ILE A 509 2.91 -8.18 9.57
CA ILE A 509 3.84 -7.27 10.27
C ILE A 509 4.23 -7.88 11.62
N ILE A 510 3.24 -8.29 12.41
CA ILE A 510 3.45 -8.90 13.73
C ILE A 510 4.27 -10.19 13.61
N GLU A 511 3.96 -11.03 12.60
CA GLU A 511 4.70 -12.28 12.37
C GLU A 511 6.15 -12.02 11.96
N ARG A 512 6.38 -11.09 11.02
CA ARG A 512 7.73 -10.66 10.59
C ARG A 512 8.56 -10.24 11.79
N ASP A 513 8.04 -9.30 12.58
CA ASP A 513 8.76 -8.74 13.71
C ASP A 513 9.01 -9.81 14.78
N SER A 514 8.06 -10.72 15.00
CA SER A 514 8.22 -11.85 15.94
C SER A 514 9.36 -12.78 15.52
N LEU A 515 9.41 -13.18 14.25
CA LEU A 515 10.45 -14.06 13.71
C LEU A 515 11.83 -13.39 13.70
N LEU A 516 11.91 -12.14 13.24
CA LEU A 516 13.16 -11.38 13.21
C LEU A 516 13.67 -11.08 14.61
N LEU A 517 12.81 -10.75 15.57
CA LEU A 517 13.21 -10.53 16.96
C LEU A 517 13.80 -11.80 17.56
N ALA A 518 13.10 -12.93 17.44
CA ALA A 518 13.57 -14.20 17.98
C ALA A 518 14.93 -14.56 17.35
N LYS A 519 15.06 -14.44 16.02
CA LYS A 519 16.33 -14.72 15.33
C LYS A 519 17.44 -13.76 15.77
N SER A 520 17.14 -12.47 15.93
CA SER A 520 18.10 -11.45 16.40
C SER A 520 18.67 -11.82 17.76
N ILE A 521 17.80 -12.13 18.73
CA ILE A 521 18.20 -12.46 20.10
C ILE A 521 19.05 -13.74 20.13
N HIS A 522 18.62 -14.80 19.46
CA HIS A 522 19.34 -16.09 19.47
C HIS A 522 20.68 -16.02 18.73
N SER A 523 20.71 -15.39 17.55
CA SER A 523 21.96 -15.21 16.80
C SER A 523 22.93 -14.31 17.56
N TYR A 524 22.42 -13.26 18.22
CA TYR A 524 23.26 -12.36 19.01
C TYR A 524 23.83 -13.05 20.24
N ALA A 525 23.01 -13.77 21.01
CA ALA A 525 23.48 -14.50 22.19
C ALA A 525 24.56 -15.54 21.83
N THR A 526 24.41 -16.19 20.67
CA THR A 526 25.45 -17.11 20.15
C THR A 526 26.74 -16.35 19.85
N ALA A 527 26.66 -15.21 19.16
CA ALA A 527 27.83 -14.43 18.78
C ALA A 527 28.49 -13.68 19.97
N ASP A 528 27.72 -13.28 20.98
CA ASP A 528 28.20 -12.64 22.22
C ASP A 528 28.92 -13.63 23.13
N ALA A 529 28.50 -14.91 23.13
CA ALA A 529 29.20 -15.96 23.87
C ALA A 529 30.65 -16.20 23.38
N ASP A 530 30.89 -15.98 22.09
CA ASP A 530 32.22 -16.10 21.46
C ASP A 530 33.01 -14.78 21.45
N ALA A 531 32.42 -13.68 21.94
CA ALA A 531 33.01 -12.35 21.83
C ALA A 531 34.12 -12.11 22.88
N PRO A 532 35.17 -11.33 22.54
CA PRO A 532 36.35 -11.17 23.40
C PRO A 532 36.18 -10.12 24.51
N TRP A 533 34.97 -9.92 25.04
CA TRP A 533 34.67 -8.98 26.14
C TRP A 533 33.95 -9.63 27.32
N HIS A 534 33.94 -8.94 28.45
CA HIS A 534 33.20 -9.36 29.64
C HIS A 534 31.80 -8.72 29.66
N GLY A 535 30.78 -9.55 29.90
CA GLY A 535 29.38 -9.15 29.91
C GLY A 535 28.80 -9.03 28.49
N THR A 536 27.53 -8.62 28.39
CA THR A 536 26.81 -8.53 27.12
C THR A 536 26.65 -7.08 26.71
N LYS A 537 27.04 -6.75 25.48
CA LYS A 537 26.78 -5.42 24.90
C LYS A 537 25.28 -5.29 24.55
N PRO A 538 24.68 -4.09 24.61
CA PRO A 538 23.29 -3.91 24.21
C PRO A 538 23.04 -4.28 22.74
N LEU A 539 21.87 -4.84 22.48
CA LEU A 539 21.34 -5.21 21.17
C LEU A 539 20.12 -4.34 20.85
N SER A 540 20.13 -3.72 19.69
CA SER A 540 19.01 -3.00 19.11
C SER A 540 18.29 -3.84 18.06
N VAL A 541 16.96 -3.84 18.06
CA VAL A 541 16.12 -4.53 17.06
C VAL A 541 14.96 -3.64 16.63
N ASN A 542 14.80 -3.47 15.33
CA ASN A 542 13.68 -2.74 14.72
C ASN A 542 12.32 -3.39 15.01
N VAL A 543 11.31 -2.59 15.32
CA VAL A 543 9.93 -3.04 15.57
C VAL A 543 8.89 -2.06 15.03
N ALA A 544 7.80 -2.57 14.46
CA ALA A 544 6.68 -1.74 14.07
C ALA A 544 5.80 -1.36 15.27
N VAL A 545 5.19 -0.16 15.25
CA VAL A 545 4.19 0.27 16.26
C VAL A 545 3.08 -0.77 16.45
N ARG A 546 2.63 -1.40 15.35
CA ARG A 546 1.58 -2.43 15.39
C ARG A 546 1.97 -3.65 16.23
N SER A 547 3.23 -4.06 16.18
CA SER A 547 3.74 -5.22 16.90
C SER A 547 3.77 -4.96 18.41
N LEU A 548 4.10 -3.75 18.84
CA LEU A 548 4.09 -3.34 20.26
C LEU A 548 2.69 -3.33 20.89
N LEU A 549 1.65 -3.29 20.06
CA LEU A 549 0.26 -3.38 20.51
C LEU A 549 -0.25 -4.82 20.60
N SER A 550 0.51 -5.79 20.08
CA SER A 550 0.12 -7.20 20.05
C SER A 550 0.66 -7.95 21.26
N ASP A 551 -0.23 -8.52 22.08
CA ASP A 551 0.18 -9.38 23.21
C ASP A 551 0.95 -10.63 22.74
N SER A 552 0.68 -11.14 21.52
CA SER A 552 1.42 -12.30 20.99
C SER A 552 2.90 -11.96 20.74
N TYR A 553 3.18 -10.77 20.22
CA TYR A 553 4.54 -10.29 20.00
C TYR A 553 5.27 -10.11 21.34
N LEU A 554 4.61 -9.53 22.35
CA LEU A 554 5.20 -9.31 23.67
C LEU A 554 5.53 -10.62 24.40
N ASN A 555 4.68 -11.62 24.26
CA ASN A 555 4.96 -12.97 24.73
C ASN A 555 6.19 -13.57 24.01
N GLN A 556 6.33 -13.31 22.72
CA GLN A 556 7.49 -13.75 21.95
C GLN A 556 8.79 -13.04 22.37
N VAL A 557 8.74 -11.74 22.70
CA VAL A 557 9.87 -10.99 23.29
C VAL A 557 10.33 -11.67 24.58
N SER A 558 9.40 -11.89 25.51
CA SER A 558 9.69 -12.52 26.80
C SER A 558 10.28 -13.92 26.63
N ARG A 559 9.71 -14.71 25.72
CA ARG A 559 10.16 -16.07 25.44
C ARG A 559 11.57 -16.09 24.87
N ALA A 560 11.86 -15.28 23.84
CA ALA A 560 13.17 -15.24 23.20
C ALA A 560 14.27 -14.77 24.17
N LEU A 561 13.99 -13.78 25.02
CA LEU A 561 14.91 -13.34 26.06
C LEU A 561 15.23 -14.47 27.06
N ALA A 562 14.20 -15.20 27.50
CA ALA A 562 14.35 -16.32 28.43
C ALA A 562 15.12 -17.50 27.80
N GLU A 563 14.78 -17.87 26.56
CA GLU A 563 15.43 -18.95 25.81
C GLU A 563 16.92 -18.69 25.59
N ALA A 564 17.30 -17.45 25.28
CA ALA A 564 18.69 -17.04 25.06
C ALA A 564 19.45 -16.66 26.34
N ALA A 565 18.81 -16.71 27.51
CA ALA A 565 19.34 -16.22 28.79
C ALA A 565 19.89 -14.77 28.71
N MET A 566 19.34 -13.95 27.81
CA MET A 566 19.78 -12.58 27.61
C MET A 566 19.12 -11.67 28.64
N HIS A 567 19.92 -10.85 29.34
CA HIS A 567 19.39 -9.95 30.34
C HIS A 567 18.49 -8.88 29.69
N PRO A 568 17.19 -8.73 30.05
CA PRO A 568 16.26 -7.90 29.27
C PRO A 568 16.68 -6.45 29.04
N ARG A 569 17.42 -5.84 29.99
CA ARG A 569 17.93 -4.47 29.85
C ARG A 569 18.96 -4.28 28.74
N THR A 570 19.52 -5.35 28.18
CA THR A 570 20.41 -5.26 27.03
C THR A 570 19.64 -5.19 25.71
N LEU A 571 18.33 -5.47 25.68
CA LEU A 571 17.51 -5.32 24.49
C LEU A 571 16.93 -3.90 24.40
N THR A 572 17.13 -3.28 23.24
CA THR A 572 16.48 -2.03 22.84
C THR A 572 15.61 -2.30 21.62
N LEU A 573 14.35 -1.91 21.67
CA LEU A 573 13.46 -1.96 20.52
C LEU A 573 13.38 -0.59 19.85
N GLU A 574 13.65 -0.54 18.55
CA GLU A 574 13.74 0.69 17.76
C GLU A 574 12.44 0.91 16.98
N ILE A 575 11.83 2.08 17.16
CA ILE A 575 10.54 2.44 16.57
C ILE A 575 10.78 3.56 15.57
N SER A 576 10.49 3.31 14.29
CA SER A 576 10.64 4.34 13.25
C SER A 576 9.71 5.53 13.52
N GLU A 577 10.22 6.74 13.27
CA GLU A 577 9.45 7.97 13.35
C GLU A 577 8.22 7.97 12.42
N GLN A 578 8.35 7.31 11.27
CA GLN A 578 7.36 7.29 10.19
C GLN A 578 6.17 6.37 10.49
N ASP A 579 6.29 5.50 11.49
CA ASP A 579 5.22 4.59 11.86
C ASP A 579 4.00 5.35 12.40
N ALA A 580 2.85 5.08 11.79
CA ALA A 580 1.58 5.66 12.18
C ALA A 580 1.07 5.08 13.51
N ILE A 581 0.84 5.97 14.48
CA ILE A 581 0.19 5.64 15.75
C ILE A 581 -1.32 5.86 15.59
N GLN A 582 -2.02 4.83 15.11
CA GLN A 582 -3.47 4.89 14.87
C GLN A 582 -4.12 3.51 15.11
N PRO A 583 -5.44 3.44 15.39
CA PRO A 583 -6.14 2.16 15.50
C PRO A 583 -6.01 1.30 14.25
N GLY A 584 -5.89 -0.02 14.45
CA GLY A 584 -6.05 -0.99 13.39
C GLY A 584 -7.52 -1.08 12.93
N PRO A 585 -7.79 -1.79 11.82
CA PRO A 585 -9.17 -1.97 11.33
C PRO A 585 -10.08 -2.57 12.41
N GLY A 586 -11.13 -1.85 12.80
CA GLY A 586 -12.09 -2.29 13.83
C GLY A 586 -11.67 -2.04 15.28
N GLU A 587 -10.46 -1.54 15.53
CA GLU A 587 -10.02 -1.14 16.87
C GLU A 587 -10.59 0.24 17.24
N ARG A 588 -11.06 0.38 18.48
CA ARG A 588 -11.45 1.68 19.04
C ARG A 588 -10.33 2.15 19.96
N TRP A 589 -9.72 3.29 19.64
CA TRP A 589 -8.73 3.93 20.50
C TRP A 589 -9.34 5.15 21.21
N PRO A 590 -8.73 5.61 22.33
CA PRO A 590 -9.07 6.89 22.94
C PRO A 590 -8.87 8.07 21.98
N GLN A 591 -9.47 9.23 22.27
CA GLN A 591 -9.33 10.45 21.43
C GLN A 591 -7.89 10.99 21.36
N GLU A 592 -6.96 10.45 22.15
CA GLU A 592 -5.54 10.82 22.17
C GLU A 592 -4.62 9.60 21.89
N PRO A 593 -4.44 9.20 20.61
CA PRO A 593 -3.66 8.02 20.22
C PRO A 593 -2.21 8.02 20.73
N LEU A 594 -1.57 9.18 20.74
CA LEU A 594 -0.18 9.32 21.20
C LEU A 594 -0.06 9.07 22.70
N LEU A 595 -0.96 9.62 23.51
CA LEU A 595 -0.98 9.40 24.95
C LEU A 595 -1.26 7.93 25.29
N TYR A 596 -2.18 7.30 24.56
CA TYR A 596 -2.45 5.87 24.69
C TYR A 596 -1.18 5.04 24.42
N PHE A 597 -0.51 5.29 23.30
CA PHE A 597 0.72 4.59 22.94
C PHE A 597 1.85 4.84 23.94
N HIS A 598 1.99 6.08 24.43
CA HIS A 598 2.95 6.42 25.48
C HIS A 598 2.75 5.60 26.76
N ARG A 599 1.52 5.50 27.25
CA ARG A 599 1.21 4.71 28.45
C ARG A 599 1.56 3.25 28.24
N ARG A 600 1.14 2.70 27.09
CA ARG A 600 1.45 1.32 26.72
C ARG A 600 2.96 1.09 26.70
N LEU A 601 3.73 1.94 26.04
CA LEU A 601 5.19 1.80 25.97
C LEU A 601 5.85 1.86 27.37
N THR A 602 5.34 2.73 28.24
CA THR A 602 5.81 2.86 29.63
C THR A 602 5.56 1.60 30.44
N GLU A 603 4.37 1.01 30.31
CA GLU A 603 4.01 -0.26 30.94
C GLU A 603 4.92 -1.39 30.45
N LEU A 604 5.10 -1.50 29.13
CA LEU A 604 5.95 -2.52 28.52
C LEU A 604 7.42 -2.41 28.95
N ALA A 605 7.97 -1.20 28.99
CA ALA A 605 9.33 -0.96 29.47
C ALA A 605 9.52 -1.47 30.91
N ARG A 606 8.50 -1.29 31.76
CA ARG A 606 8.54 -1.73 33.17
C ARG A 606 8.36 -3.24 33.32
N GLU A 607 7.40 -3.81 32.59
CA GLU A 607 7.05 -5.24 32.67
C GLU A 607 8.15 -6.12 32.07
N LEU A 608 8.59 -5.80 30.86
CA LEU A 608 9.61 -6.57 30.13
C LEU A 608 11.04 -6.19 30.55
N ARG A 609 11.22 -5.01 31.19
CA ARG A 609 12.54 -4.46 31.56
C ARG A 609 13.48 -4.25 30.36
N ILE A 610 12.90 -3.89 29.22
CA ILE A 610 13.61 -3.56 27.97
C ILE A 610 13.67 -2.04 27.76
N SER A 611 14.51 -1.61 26.82
CA SER A 611 14.65 -0.21 26.40
C SER A 611 13.92 0.07 25.08
N PHE A 612 13.61 1.33 24.81
CA PHE A 612 13.04 1.79 23.54
C PHE A 612 13.84 2.94 22.95
N ALA A 613 14.01 2.92 21.63
CA ALA A 613 14.61 3.99 20.85
C ALA A 613 13.63 4.51 19.79
N VAL A 614 13.78 5.76 19.38
CA VAL A 614 13.19 6.26 18.13
C VAL A 614 14.23 6.21 17.03
N ASP A 615 13.81 5.74 15.85
CA ASP A 615 14.64 5.56 14.66
C ASP A 615 14.23 6.49 13.52
N ASP A 616 15.11 6.67 12.53
CA ASP A 616 14.96 7.58 11.38
C ASP A 616 14.65 9.04 11.75
N PHE A 617 15.16 9.53 12.90
CA PHE A 617 14.78 10.86 13.38
C PHE A 617 15.26 11.97 12.45
N GLY A 618 14.34 12.85 12.04
CA GLY A 618 14.60 14.01 11.18
C GLY A 618 14.21 13.83 9.70
N VAL A 619 13.73 12.63 9.31
CA VAL A 619 13.24 12.35 7.94
C VAL A 619 11.73 12.62 7.81
N GLY A 620 11.02 12.83 8.93
CA GLY A 620 9.56 12.95 9.00
C GLY A 620 9.04 14.19 9.74
N TYR A 621 7.74 14.16 10.06
CA TYR A 621 7.01 15.23 10.74
C TYR A 621 6.87 15.00 12.27
N ALA A 622 7.73 14.22 12.92
CA ALA A 622 7.61 14.06 14.37
C ALA A 622 7.86 15.39 15.06
N SER A 623 6.88 15.78 15.87
CA SER A 623 7.08 16.87 16.80
C SER A 623 8.08 16.43 17.86
N LEU A 624 9.00 17.33 18.23
CA LEU A 624 9.84 17.17 19.43
C LEU A 624 8.98 16.87 20.69
N ALA A 625 7.70 17.26 20.67
CA ALA A 625 6.71 16.90 21.69
C ALA A 625 6.43 15.39 21.75
N ARG A 626 6.30 14.69 20.60
CA ARG A 626 6.17 13.22 20.55
C ARG A 626 7.34 12.53 21.24
N MET A 627 8.55 13.04 21.07
CA MET A 627 9.74 12.51 21.73
C MET A 627 9.75 12.82 23.23
N ALA A 628 9.44 14.07 23.61
CA ALA A 628 9.48 14.49 25.00
C ALA A 628 8.58 13.59 25.87
N GLU A 629 7.44 13.18 25.33
CA GLU A 629 6.47 12.35 26.04
C GLU A 629 6.88 10.88 26.10
N LEU A 630 7.42 10.25 25.05
CA LEU A 630 7.72 8.80 25.06
C LEU A 630 8.85 8.39 26.03
N PRO A 631 8.76 7.22 26.71
CA PRO A 631 9.78 6.70 27.64
C PRO A 631 11.01 6.13 26.90
N LEU A 632 11.58 6.91 25.98
CA LEU A 632 12.72 6.50 25.16
C LEU A 632 14.03 6.66 25.93
N THR A 633 14.96 5.74 25.73
CA THR A 633 16.33 5.79 26.26
C THR A 633 17.33 6.28 25.21
N GLN A 634 16.99 6.16 23.93
CA GLN A 634 17.86 6.51 22.81
C GLN A 634 17.09 7.26 21.70
N ILE A 635 17.81 8.09 20.96
CA ILE A 635 17.34 8.82 19.77
C ILE A 635 18.36 8.58 18.67
N LYS A 636 17.93 7.96 17.56
CA LYS A 636 18.77 7.70 16.40
C LYS A 636 18.45 8.73 15.32
N VAL A 637 19.45 9.52 14.95
CA VAL A 637 19.36 10.60 13.97
C VAL A 637 19.77 10.06 12.61
N ASP A 638 18.87 10.16 11.64
CA ASP A 638 19.09 9.61 10.30
C ASP A 638 20.23 10.32 9.56
N ARG A 639 20.85 9.58 8.63
CA ARG A 639 21.92 10.09 7.78
C ARG A 639 21.51 11.33 6.98
N ALA A 640 20.25 11.48 6.58
CA ALA A 640 19.78 12.63 5.81
C ALA A 640 20.02 13.96 6.55
N VAL A 641 19.92 13.97 7.88
CA VAL A 641 20.20 15.15 8.72
C VAL A 641 21.65 15.59 8.56
N LEU A 642 22.59 14.65 8.42
CA LEU A 642 24.02 14.97 8.22
C LEU A 642 24.28 15.69 6.89
N HIS A 643 23.43 15.51 5.89
CA HIS A 643 23.55 16.14 4.57
C HIS A 643 22.69 17.39 4.42
N HIS A 644 21.97 17.80 5.47
CA HIS A 644 21.14 19.00 5.45
C HIS A 644 22.01 20.27 5.61
N PRO A 645 21.67 21.40 4.95
CA PRO A 645 22.41 22.66 5.11
C PRO A 645 22.53 23.17 6.55
N MET A 646 21.59 22.77 7.42
CA MET A 646 21.55 23.13 8.85
C MET A 646 21.89 21.94 9.78
N ALA A 647 22.68 20.98 9.31
CA ALA A 647 22.97 19.75 10.04
C ALA A 647 23.47 19.99 11.47
N LEU A 648 24.37 20.96 11.68
CA LEU A 648 24.89 21.28 13.02
C LEU A 648 23.81 21.84 13.95
N GLU A 649 22.97 22.74 13.45
CA GLU A 649 21.87 23.32 14.22
C GLU A 649 20.83 22.28 14.61
N GLU A 650 20.50 21.36 13.70
CA GLU A 650 19.57 20.26 13.92
C GLU A 650 20.12 19.26 14.94
N LEU A 651 21.36 18.80 14.77
CA LEU A 651 22.04 17.95 15.75
C LEU A 651 22.12 18.62 17.12
N ALA A 652 22.44 19.92 17.17
CA ALA A 652 22.48 20.67 18.42
C ALA A 652 21.10 20.76 19.08
N LEU A 653 20.02 20.87 18.30
CA LEU A 653 18.65 20.86 18.81
C LEU A 653 18.29 19.49 19.40
N VAL A 654 18.59 18.41 18.70
CA VAL A 654 18.36 17.04 19.19
C VAL A 654 19.13 16.79 20.48
N ALA A 655 20.40 17.16 20.53
CA ALA A 655 21.24 17.03 21.72
C ALA A 655 20.71 17.85 22.91
N ARG A 656 20.11 19.03 22.67
CA ARG A 656 19.45 19.80 23.74
C ARG A 656 18.16 19.13 24.21
N VAL A 657 17.32 18.65 23.29
CA VAL A 657 16.05 17.99 23.62
C VAL A 657 16.30 16.68 24.38
N SER A 658 17.34 15.92 24.01
CA SER A 658 17.70 14.67 24.70
C SER A 658 18.14 14.88 26.15
N ARG A 659 18.70 16.05 26.47
CA ARG A 659 19.09 16.47 27.84
C ARG A 659 17.90 17.02 28.64
N HIS A 660 16.97 17.70 27.98
CA HIS A 660 15.87 18.39 28.64
C HIS A 660 14.97 17.49 29.51
N ALA A 661 14.71 16.25 29.08
CA ALA A 661 13.92 15.29 29.87
C ALA A 661 14.58 14.94 31.22
N SER A 662 15.90 14.92 31.27
CA SER A 662 16.67 14.69 32.51
C SER A 662 16.73 15.92 33.39
N ASP A 663 16.85 17.11 32.78
CA ASP A 663 16.90 18.39 33.51
C ASP A 663 15.59 18.68 34.26
N LEU A 664 14.46 18.17 33.75
CA LEU A 664 13.16 18.23 34.42
C LEU A 664 12.97 17.16 35.53
N GLY A 665 13.99 16.33 35.79
CA GLY A 665 13.92 15.24 36.77
C GLY A 665 13.02 14.07 36.37
N GLN A 666 12.60 14.01 35.10
CA GLN A 666 11.70 12.97 34.58
C GLN A 666 12.47 11.71 34.15
N ALA A 667 13.79 11.82 33.94
CA ALA A 667 14.68 10.70 33.65
C ALA A 667 15.99 10.81 34.46
N PRO A 668 16.55 9.67 34.94
CA PRO A 668 17.79 9.66 35.72
C PRO A 668 19.05 9.92 34.88
N THR A 669 18.99 9.78 33.55
CA THR A 669 20.10 10.00 32.62
C THR A 669 19.58 10.59 31.31
N PRO A 670 20.33 11.48 30.62
CA PRO A 670 20.00 11.97 29.28
C PRO A 670 19.78 10.81 28.31
N ARG A 671 18.87 11.00 27.36
CA ARG A 671 18.70 10.03 26.27
C ARG A 671 19.96 10.03 25.42
N ALA A 672 20.51 8.85 25.13
CA ALA A 672 21.66 8.76 24.25
C ALA A 672 21.25 9.16 22.83
N VAL A 673 21.97 10.10 22.23
CA VAL A 673 21.81 10.44 20.81
C VAL A 673 22.82 9.63 20.03
N ILE A 674 22.34 8.91 19.02
CA ILE A 674 23.14 8.12 18.09
C ILE A 674 23.00 8.77 16.72
N VAL A 675 24.12 9.10 16.09
CA VAL A 675 24.13 9.61 14.71
C VAL A 675 24.38 8.44 13.77
N GLU A 676 23.51 8.26 12.78
CA GLU A 676 23.56 7.14 11.85
C GLU A 676 24.13 7.50 10.49
N GLY A 677 24.64 6.46 9.81
CA GLY A 677 25.13 6.57 8.44
C GLY A 677 26.28 7.55 8.25
N PHE A 678 27.04 7.86 9.31
CA PHE A 678 28.19 8.74 9.22
C PHE A 678 29.27 8.13 8.30
N ASP A 679 29.78 8.95 7.38
CA ASP A 679 30.89 8.63 6.50
C ASP A 679 31.80 9.85 6.32
N ASP A 680 32.99 9.63 5.76
CA ASP A 680 33.99 10.69 5.57
C ASP A 680 33.58 11.75 4.54
N ALA A 681 32.47 11.53 3.80
CA ALA A 681 31.92 12.48 2.85
C ALA A 681 30.85 13.40 3.47
N ALA A 682 30.44 13.16 4.71
CA ALA A 682 29.50 14.01 5.43
C ALA A 682 30.08 15.43 5.61
N PRO A 683 29.28 16.49 5.42
CA PRO A 683 29.74 17.88 5.60
C PRO A 683 30.00 18.25 7.07
N VAL A 684 29.62 17.38 8.02
CA VAL A 684 29.84 17.52 9.46
C VAL A 684 30.97 16.59 9.89
N THR A 685 31.90 17.06 10.74
CA THR A 685 33.01 16.24 11.25
C THR A 685 32.68 15.52 12.56
N LEU A 686 33.39 14.42 12.86
CA LEU A 686 33.25 13.72 14.15
C LEU A 686 33.55 14.63 15.35
N LYS A 687 34.53 15.53 15.23
CA LYS A 687 34.82 16.53 16.26
C LYS A 687 33.61 17.42 16.52
N GLN A 688 32.95 17.92 15.47
CA GLN A 688 31.77 18.77 15.63
C GLN A 688 30.62 18.00 16.30
N ILE A 689 30.36 16.75 15.92
CA ILE A 689 29.36 15.89 16.56
C ILE A 689 29.69 15.71 18.06
N TYR A 690 30.95 15.41 18.37
CA TYR A 690 31.42 15.22 19.74
C TYR A 690 31.29 16.51 20.58
N ASP A 691 31.65 17.66 20.03
CA ASP A 691 31.56 18.97 20.71
C ASP A 691 30.10 19.36 21.04
N LEU A 692 29.10 18.82 20.32
CA LEU A 692 27.67 18.98 20.63
C LEU A 692 27.20 18.12 21.81
N GLY A 693 28.08 17.25 22.33
CA GLY A 693 27.79 16.28 23.38
C GLY A 693 27.12 15.00 22.86
N ILE A 694 27.29 14.70 21.58
CA ILE A 694 26.84 13.44 20.98
C ILE A 694 28.04 12.49 20.93
N HIS A 695 27.95 11.39 21.67
CA HIS A 695 29.08 10.48 21.89
C HIS A 695 28.87 9.10 21.24
N HIS A 696 27.78 8.89 20.51
CA HIS A 696 27.50 7.62 19.85
C HIS A 696 27.29 7.84 18.35
N VAL A 697 28.03 7.09 17.54
CA VAL A 697 27.98 7.21 16.07
C VAL A 697 28.02 5.83 15.44
N GLN A 698 27.18 5.63 14.43
CA GLN A 698 27.10 4.42 13.61
C GLN A 698 27.34 4.78 12.15
N GLY A 699 28.17 4.00 11.45
CA GLY A 699 28.48 4.25 10.05
C GLY A 699 29.76 3.57 9.55
N PHE A 700 30.06 3.75 8.27
CA PHE A 700 31.19 3.10 7.60
C PHE A 700 32.56 3.65 8.02
N PHE A 701 32.62 4.83 8.64
CA PHE A 701 33.86 5.48 9.11
C PHE A 701 34.69 4.62 10.07
N SER A 702 34.04 3.69 10.79
CA SER A 702 34.71 2.80 11.72
C SER A 702 35.53 1.69 11.04
N GLY A 703 35.24 1.40 9.76
CA GLY A 703 35.76 0.24 9.04
C GLY A 703 35.13 -1.09 9.47
N ALA A 704 34.34 -1.10 10.56
CA ALA A 704 33.59 -2.25 11.00
C ALA A 704 32.28 -2.36 10.21
N VAL A 705 32.18 -3.42 9.40
CA VAL A 705 30.96 -3.74 8.65
C VAL A 705 30.04 -4.62 9.51
N ALA A 706 28.75 -4.60 9.19
CA ALA A 706 27.81 -5.51 9.83
C ALA A 706 28.24 -6.97 9.59
N SER A 707 28.33 -7.75 10.67
CA SER A 707 28.86 -9.12 10.65
C SER A 707 28.02 -10.06 11.50
N THR A 708 28.06 -11.35 11.21
CA THR A 708 27.48 -12.39 12.09
C THR A 708 28.30 -12.60 13.36
N SER A 709 29.58 -12.21 13.35
CA SER A 709 30.47 -12.26 14.50
C SER A 709 30.64 -10.89 15.16
N LEU A 710 30.71 -10.88 16.48
CA LEU A 710 30.92 -9.68 17.27
C LEU A 710 32.41 -9.53 17.56
N GLN A 711 33.02 -8.45 17.06
CA GLN A 711 34.46 -8.20 17.19
C GLN A 711 34.70 -6.78 17.70
N PRO A 712 35.73 -6.55 18.54
CA PRO A 712 36.10 -5.21 18.98
C PRO A 712 36.68 -4.42 17.80
N LEU A 713 36.67 -3.09 17.92
CA LEU A 713 37.41 -2.25 16.97
C LEU A 713 38.91 -2.58 17.05
N ASP A 714 39.55 -2.72 15.90
CA ASP A 714 41.00 -2.87 15.86
C ASP A 714 41.70 -1.60 16.39
N GLN A 715 42.98 -1.73 16.76
CA GLN A 715 43.72 -0.62 17.36
C GLN A 715 43.87 0.57 16.41
N ALA A 716 44.08 0.31 15.11
CA ALA A 716 44.28 1.37 14.12
C ALA A 716 42.99 2.18 13.89
N ALA A 717 41.83 1.51 13.88
CA ALA A 717 40.52 2.13 13.78
C ALA A 717 40.23 2.99 15.02
N ARG A 718 40.55 2.50 16.22
CA ARG A 718 40.40 3.27 17.47
C ARG A 718 41.25 4.53 17.47
N GLU A 719 42.52 4.41 17.07
CA GLU A 719 43.45 5.55 16.97
C GLU A 719 43.00 6.57 15.91
N ARG A 720 42.58 6.09 14.73
CA ARG A 720 42.04 6.95 13.66
C ARG A 720 40.80 7.70 14.12
N ILE A 721 39.81 7.02 14.68
CA ILE A 721 38.57 7.65 15.16
C ILE A 721 38.90 8.66 16.28
N ALA A 722 39.78 8.31 17.21
CA ALA A 722 40.21 9.23 18.27
C ALA A 722 40.89 10.49 17.69
N GLY A 723 41.71 10.35 16.65
CA GLY A 723 42.29 11.48 15.92
C GLY A 723 41.22 12.36 15.28
N LEU A 724 40.25 11.78 14.58
CA LEU A 724 39.12 12.51 13.98
C LEU A 724 38.28 13.28 15.02
N VAL A 725 38.08 12.70 16.22
CA VAL A 725 37.40 13.39 17.34
C VAL A 725 38.25 14.54 17.89
N ARG A 726 39.59 14.42 17.87
CA ARG A 726 40.50 15.52 18.24
C ARG A 726 40.63 16.59 17.14
N GLY A 727 40.18 16.31 15.92
CA GLY A 727 40.35 17.18 14.75
C GLY A 727 41.71 17.05 14.08
N GLU A 728 42.35 15.89 14.22
CA GLU A 728 43.56 15.52 13.47
C GLU A 728 43.15 15.07 12.05
N GLU A 729 43.92 15.47 11.02
CA GLU A 729 43.72 15.05 9.62
C GLU A 729 44.28 13.65 9.33
#